data_AF-A0A1F8L5R8-F1
#
_entry.id   AF-A0A1F8L5R8-F1
#
_cell.length_a   1.000
_cell.length_b   1.000
_cell.length_c   1.000
_cell.angle_alpha   90.00
_cell.angle_beta   90.00
_cell.angle_gamma   90.00
#
_symmetry.space_group_name_H-M   'P 1'
#
loop_
_entity.id
_entity.type
_entity.pdbx_description
1 polymer ?
#
loop_
_entity_poly.entity_id
_entity_poly.type
_entity_poly.pdbx_seq_one_letter_code
_entity_poly.pdbx_strand_id
1 'polypeptide(L)'
;MLLVFKAARRQEYLQENLRVLGALRGETVETAYGRRWQSAAVRQRPPEAGEEALVVFTSRPYERFTPARFGRVVEGSTGEEGQLRLVLELGSRAHVADHDRWQRWVSAGPNPSEASQVWVCRDGDERDPAADPAPVEYADAAHDERAWRRTIERLVHDDDYARAVFLRVGSVRPADETAGPPLDPPYHLTADRAYSVSLVSYNPHLDDDFRSDARFVPFHDELATAVVLDDPRELPADGTVELMLEPIVAGPGWLDLHVSRGADLLLAARLGWTAGPAPAAVGPVPAAERPPAVERPPAVERPPAATPEREPVAATGAIEMTAAAPPDLRLSDAALRAYRLVRDGSADVRLALLDELLELVPRDTRLRERRGVVLHELGRHEEALRELETIALDTLGRDGRAACVAARLRLGRLPDPIERIRVADLTDDATFTQVLEASSGLPPEAQLRLSEFAVERLLSDDRAGRWLEALVERPFPRDALRRLVELWQYVDPLRATLVLERLLQAERLGLEDERVARLLHELARGAGRNGAIRAAVDALAESAERRGDAAALVELLGRIRTDLRRDEAHLLGERLVRAIADATPDEEPIDEALLAAADFIEDHRQAGELDRATALAVFVSANLRRASETTSARLGAVLAALDEALGASETYRKYAEMREREANLDLREKVASLRFLFIGGKRPEWYDALRAELALSERCEWVESEKKKAPSMDALEERLKRGQWAGVVVFTDRIGHKTSAPLVRLCRELDVKLLEPRRLTRDALIAALREHFVE
;
A
#
# COMPACT_ATOMS: atom_id res chain seq x y z
N MET A 1 -10.09 7.14 -25.43
CA MET A 1 -8.73 7.53 -25.03
C MET A 1 -8.47 7.06 -23.60
N LEU A 2 -7.26 6.60 -23.28
CA LEU A 2 -6.79 6.26 -21.94
C LEU A 2 -6.09 7.49 -21.32
N LEU A 3 -6.44 7.87 -20.10
CA LEU A 3 -5.71 8.87 -19.31
C LEU A 3 -4.73 8.14 -18.41
N VAL A 4 -3.44 8.44 -18.56
CA VAL A 4 -2.34 7.82 -17.81
C VAL A 4 -1.67 8.91 -16.97
N PHE A 5 -1.98 8.94 -15.68
CA PHE A 5 -1.42 9.93 -14.77
C PHE A 5 -0.05 9.49 -14.27
N LYS A 6 0.90 10.43 -14.22
CA LYS A 6 2.22 10.19 -13.62
C LYS A 6 2.60 11.32 -12.67
N ALA A 7 3.21 10.96 -11.55
CA ALA A 7 3.75 11.91 -10.59
C ALA A 7 5.27 11.84 -10.51
N ALA A 8 5.90 12.84 -9.90
CA ALA A 8 7.35 12.96 -9.80
C ALA A 8 7.88 12.81 -8.35
N ARG A 9 7.02 12.42 -7.40
CA ARG A 9 7.34 12.33 -5.96
C ARG A 9 8.56 11.46 -5.59
N ARG A 10 8.99 10.56 -6.48
CA ARG A 10 10.18 9.70 -6.33
C ARG A 10 11.09 9.87 -7.53
N GLN A 11 12.40 9.71 -7.33
CA GLN A 11 13.40 9.91 -8.37
C GLN A 11 13.14 9.08 -9.62
N GLU A 12 12.83 7.79 -9.48
CA GLU A 12 12.56 6.93 -10.64
C GLU A 12 11.38 7.45 -11.46
N TYR A 13 10.30 7.88 -10.79
CA TYR A 13 9.14 8.45 -11.48
C TYR A 13 9.44 9.81 -12.13
N LEU A 14 10.24 10.66 -11.48
CA LEU A 14 10.72 11.90 -12.10
C LEU A 14 11.56 11.58 -13.35
N GLN A 15 12.50 10.65 -13.27
CA GLN A 15 13.33 10.25 -14.41
C GLN A 15 12.48 9.65 -15.55
N GLU A 16 11.46 8.85 -15.25
CA GLU A 16 10.48 8.37 -16.23
C GLU A 16 9.71 9.53 -16.89
N ASN A 17 9.26 10.52 -16.12
CA ASN A 17 8.54 11.68 -16.67
C ASN A 17 9.43 12.53 -17.57
N LEU A 18 10.70 12.74 -17.18
CA LEU A 18 11.69 13.42 -18.01
C LEU A 18 11.98 12.65 -19.30
N ARG A 19 12.05 11.31 -19.24
CA ARG A 19 12.12 10.46 -20.45
C ARG A 19 10.91 10.69 -21.35
N VAL A 20 9.68 10.68 -20.82
CA VAL A 20 8.46 10.94 -21.61
C VAL A 20 8.48 12.34 -22.24
N LEU A 21 9.00 13.36 -21.57
CA LEU A 21 9.09 14.72 -22.10
C LEU A 21 10.16 14.89 -23.20
N GLY A 22 11.32 14.27 -22.98
CA GLY A 22 12.50 14.38 -23.85
C GLY A 22 12.50 13.42 -25.04
N ALA A 23 11.75 12.31 -24.96
CA ALA A 23 11.71 11.26 -25.97
C ALA A 23 11.31 11.76 -27.36
N LEU A 24 11.76 11.08 -28.40
CA LEU A 24 11.31 11.33 -29.76
C LEU A 24 9.98 10.63 -30.05
N ARG A 25 9.33 11.02 -31.14
CA ARG A 25 8.11 10.36 -31.61
C ARG A 25 8.45 8.93 -32.04
N GLY A 26 7.64 7.96 -31.61
CA GLY A 26 7.83 6.53 -31.89
C GLY A 26 8.66 5.80 -30.83
N GLU A 27 9.26 6.49 -29.86
CA GLU A 27 9.91 5.83 -28.73
C GLU A 27 8.87 5.19 -27.81
N THR A 28 9.22 4.04 -27.22
CA THR A 28 8.36 3.33 -26.28
C THR A 28 8.75 3.62 -24.84
N VAL A 29 7.75 3.71 -23.98
CA VAL A 29 7.93 3.79 -22.53
C VAL A 29 7.09 2.74 -21.83
N GLU A 30 7.64 2.14 -20.78
CA GLU A 30 6.92 1.21 -19.91
C GLU A 30 6.49 1.92 -18.62
N THR A 31 5.29 1.62 -18.14
CA THR A 31 4.79 2.10 -16.85
C THR A 31 3.85 1.07 -16.23
N ALA A 32 3.80 1.02 -14.90
CA ALA A 32 2.99 0.04 -14.17
C ALA A 32 2.14 0.69 -13.07
N TYR A 33 0.96 0.13 -12.83
CA TYR A 33 -0.02 0.65 -11.89
C TYR A 33 -0.68 -0.48 -11.10
N GLY A 34 -0.61 -0.40 -9.77
CA GLY A 34 -1.30 -1.33 -8.88
C GLY A 34 -2.82 -1.33 -9.09
N ARG A 35 -3.48 -2.45 -8.75
CA ARG A 35 -4.92 -2.65 -8.98
C ARG A 35 -5.81 -1.54 -8.41
N ARG A 36 -5.46 -1.00 -7.23
CA ARG A 36 -6.20 0.08 -6.56
C ARG A 36 -6.16 1.42 -7.31
N TRP A 37 -5.17 1.60 -8.19
CA TRP A 37 -4.95 2.84 -8.94
C TRP A 37 -5.65 2.86 -10.30
N GLN A 38 -6.45 1.83 -10.60
CA GLN A 38 -7.12 1.66 -11.89
C GLN A 38 -8.62 1.92 -11.73
N SER A 39 -9.23 2.60 -12.71
CA SER A 39 -10.69 2.74 -12.76
C SER A 39 -11.38 1.36 -12.82
N ALA A 40 -12.67 1.31 -12.48
CA ALA A 40 -13.44 0.07 -12.60
C ALA A 40 -13.43 -0.47 -14.05
N ALA A 41 -13.54 0.42 -15.05
CA ALA A 41 -13.55 0.03 -16.46
C ALA A 41 -12.20 -0.54 -16.93
N VAL A 42 -11.09 0.03 -16.48
CA VAL A 42 -9.74 -0.49 -16.78
C VAL A 42 -9.52 -1.87 -16.17
N ARG A 43 -10.02 -2.11 -14.94
CA ARG A 43 -9.95 -3.43 -14.29
C ARG A 43 -10.79 -4.50 -14.98
N GLN A 44 -11.94 -4.12 -15.54
CA GLN A 44 -12.82 -5.04 -16.27
C GLN A 44 -12.28 -5.37 -17.66
N ARG A 45 -11.70 -4.38 -18.33
CA ARG A 45 -11.08 -4.52 -19.65
C ARG A 45 -9.71 -3.87 -19.65
N PRO A 46 -8.63 -4.66 -19.53
CA PRO A 46 -7.26 -4.15 -19.68
C PRO A 46 -7.09 -3.37 -21.00
N PRO A 47 -6.23 -2.34 -21.06
CA PRO A 47 -5.99 -1.60 -22.29
C PRO A 47 -5.41 -2.48 -23.40
N GLU A 48 -6.01 -2.40 -24.59
CA GLU A 48 -5.63 -3.19 -25.75
C GLU A 48 -4.66 -2.43 -26.67
N ALA A 49 -3.88 -3.18 -27.45
CA ALA A 49 -2.97 -2.61 -28.43
C ALA A 49 -3.71 -1.71 -29.44
N GLY A 50 -3.16 -0.54 -29.71
CA GLY A 50 -3.74 0.48 -30.58
C GLY A 50 -4.65 1.49 -29.87
N GLU A 51 -5.06 1.26 -28.61
CA GLU A 51 -5.77 2.26 -27.82
C GLU A 51 -4.92 3.53 -27.68
N GLU A 52 -5.53 4.69 -27.96
CA GLU A 52 -4.89 6.00 -27.76
C GLU A 52 -4.78 6.31 -26.26
N ALA A 53 -3.62 6.81 -25.84
CA ALA A 53 -3.35 7.23 -24.46
C ALA A 53 -2.89 8.69 -24.41
N LEU A 54 -3.18 9.36 -23.30
CA LEU A 54 -2.69 10.70 -22.96
C LEU A 54 -1.98 10.62 -21.61
N VAL A 55 -0.68 10.93 -21.61
CA VAL A 55 0.12 11.07 -20.40
C VAL A 55 -0.14 12.44 -19.79
N VAL A 56 -0.56 12.44 -18.52
CA VAL A 56 -0.87 13.63 -17.74
C VAL A 56 0.02 13.65 -16.50
N PHE A 57 0.80 14.71 -16.32
CA PHE A 57 1.62 14.88 -15.14
C PHE A 57 0.88 15.58 -14.03
N THR A 58 1.15 15.18 -12.79
CA THR A 58 0.62 15.82 -11.59
C THR A 58 1.57 15.60 -10.41
N SER A 59 1.58 16.52 -9.46
CA SER A 59 2.44 16.43 -8.26
C SER A 59 1.60 16.70 -7.01
N ARG A 60 2.09 16.30 -5.83
CA ARG A 60 1.36 16.51 -4.57
C ARG A 60 1.05 18.00 -4.37
N PRO A 61 -0.18 18.37 -3.94
CA PRO A 61 -1.28 17.53 -3.42
C PRO A 61 -2.23 16.89 -4.48
N TYR A 62 -1.83 16.82 -5.74
CA TYR A 62 -2.59 16.25 -6.87
C TYR A 62 -3.79 17.10 -7.30
N GLU A 63 -3.59 18.42 -7.32
CA GLU A 63 -4.60 19.41 -7.70
C GLU A 63 -4.37 20.01 -9.10
N ARG A 64 -3.14 19.89 -9.63
CA ARG A 64 -2.75 20.43 -10.94
C ARG A 64 -2.40 19.28 -11.88
N PHE A 65 -2.99 19.31 -13.06
CA PHE A 65 -2.85 18.25 -14.06
C PHE A 65 -2.32 18.82 -15.38
N THR A 66 -1.11 18.49 -15.77
CA THR A 66 -0.51 19.01 -17.00
C THR A 66 -0.54 17.92 -18.08
N PRO A 67 -1.35 18.06 -19.14
CA PRO A 67 -1.34 17.10 -20.24
C PRO A 67 -0.05 17.32 -21.02
N ALA A 68 0.69 16.24 -21.22
CA ALA A 68 2.06 16.33 -21.75
C ALA A 68 2.18 15.70 -23.12
N ARG A 69 1.69 14.47 -23.28
CA ARG A 69 2.01 13.67 -24.46
C ARG A 69 0.96 12.63 -24.80
N PHE A 70 0.58 12.58 -26.06
CA PHE A 70 -0.21 11.47 -26.59
C PHE A 70 0.67 10.26 -26.86
N GLY A 71 0.07 9.08 -26.85
CA GLY A 71 0.71 7.83 -27.25
C GLY A 71 -0.31 6.81 -27.70
N ARG A 72 0.18 5.64 -28.06
CA ARG A 72 -0.64 4.45 -28.32
C ARG A 72 -0.17 3.31 -27.46
N VAL A 73 -1.11 2.54 -26.93
CA VAL A 73 -0.80 1.30 -26.24
C VAL A 73 -0.22 0.32 -27.25
N VAL A 74 1.01 -0.12 -27.03
CA VAL A 74 1.65 -1.21 -27.76
C VAL A 74 1.25 -2.54 -27.11
N GLU A 75 1.32 -2.57 -25.78
CA GLU A 75 1.00 -3.73 -24.98
C GLU A 75 0.38 -3.29 -23.65
N GLY A 76 -0.70 -3.96 -23.25
CA GLY A 76 -1.30 -3.83 -21.93
C GLY A 76 -1.49 -5.21 -21.33
N SER A 77 -0.82 -5.49 -20.22
CA SER A 77 -0.89 -6.78 -19.54
C SER A 77 -1.24 -6.61 -18.06
N THR A 78 -1.93 -7.60 -17.50
CA THR A 78 -2.31 -7.62 -16.09
C THR A 78 -1.64 -8.81 -15.41
N GLY A 79 -0.84 -8.55 -14.38
CA GLY A 79 -0.19 -9.59 -13.59
C GLY A 79 -1.16 -10.34 -12.66
N GLU A 80 -0.69 -11.40 -12.01
CA GLU A 80 -1.51 -12.28 -11.15
C GLU A 80 -2.24 -11.52 -10.02
N GLU A 81 -1.63 -10.46 -9.48
CA GLU A 81 -2.20 -9.63 -8.41
C GLU A 81 -3.03 -8.44 -8.93
N GLY A 82 -3.27 -8.36 -10.24
CA GLY A 82 -4.05 -7.29 -10.87
C GLY A 82 -3.27 -6.00 -11.14
N GLN A 83 -1.93 -6.04 -11.06
CA GLN A 83 -1.07 -4.93 -11.49
C GLN A 83 -1.15 -4.79 -13.01
N LEU A 84 -1.44 -3.59 -13.49
CA LEU A 84 -1.46 -3.26 -14.91
C LEU A 84 -0.06 -2.80 -15.34
N ARG A 85 0.49 -3.41 -16.38
CA ARG A 85 1.69 -2.95 -17.09
C ARG A 85 1.29 -2.43 -18.46
N LEU A 86 1.83 -1.27 -18.83
CA LEU A 86 1.55 -0.60 -20.10
C LEU A 86 2.86 -0.27 -20.80
N VAL A 87 2.97 -0.68 -22.06
CA VAL A 87 3.97 -0.18 -23.00
C VAL A 87 3.29 0.80 -23.93
N LEU A 88 3.74 2.06 -23.93
CA LEU A 88 3.18 3.14 -24.73
C LEU A 88 4.19 3.58 -25.79
N GLU A 89 3.80 3.59 -27.05
CA GLU A 89 4.53 4.29 -28.11
C GLU A 89 4.16 5.77 -28.06
N LEU A 90 5.15 6.64 -27.83
CA LEU A 90 4.96 8.05 -27.63
C LEU A 90 4.74 8.79 -28.96
N GLY A 91 3.60 9.47 -29.05
CA GLY A 91 3.18 10.29 -30.18
C GLY A 91 3.49 11.77 -30.01
N SER A 92 2.63 12.62 -30.58
CA SER A 92 2.74 14.08 -30.52
C SER A 92 2.53 14.62 -29.11
N ARG A 93 3.08 15.80 -28.83
CA ARG A 93 2.86 16.52 -27.58
C ARG A 93 1.40 17.01 -27.48
N ALA A 94 0.94 17.15 -26.24
CA ALA A 94 -0.40 17.63 -25.96
C ALA A 94 -0.45 19.17 -26.02
N HIS A 95 -1.45 19.70 -26.70
CA HIS A 95 -1.77 21.11 -26.75
C HIS A 95 -3.10 21.38 -26.07
N VAL A 96 -3.14 22.40 -25.24
CA VAL A 96 -4.36 22.88 -24.58
C VAL A 96 -4.42 24.39 -24.71
N ALA A 97 -5.47 24.87 -25.39
CA ALA A 97 -5.71 26.29 -25.61
C ALA A 97 -6.19 26.99 -24.32
N ASP A 98 -7.13 26.37 -23.58
CA ASP A 98 -7.66 26.85 -22.31
C ASP A 98 -7.33 25.84 -21.19
N HIS A 99 -6.29 26.14 -20.43
CA HIS A 99 -5.83 25.26 -19.35
C HIS A 99 -6.81 25.19 -18.18
N ASP A 100 -7.58 26.25 -17.91
CA ASP A 100 -8.57 26.27 -16.83
C ASP A 100 -9.79 25.41 -17.19
N ARG A 101 -10.17 25.39 -18.47
CA ARG A 101 -11.15 24.41 -18.98
C ARG A 101 -10.64 22.99 -18.82
N TRP A 102 -9.37 22.74 -19.15
CA TRP A 102 -8.74 21.43 -18.93
C TRP A 102 -8.73 21.02 -17.45
N GLN A 103 -8.29 21.90 -16.53
CA GLN A 103 -8.26 21.60 -15.10
C GLN A 103 -9.64 21.24 -14.55
N ARG A 104 -10.68 22.01 -14.91
CA ARG A 104 -12.07 21.69 -14.53
C ARG A 104 -12.53 20.37 -15.12
N TRP A 105 -12.20 20.11 -16.39
CA TRP A 105 -12.57 18.87 -17.06
C TRP A 105 -11.93 17.65 -16.39
N VAL A 106 -10.62 17.66 -16.13
CA VAL A 106 -9.93 16.50 -15.52
C VAL A 106 -10.35 16.28 -14.07
N SER A 107 -10.55 17.36 -13.30
CA SER A 107 -10.98 17.30 -11.90
C SER A 107 -12.41 16.78 -11.71
N ALA A 108 -13.25 16.89 -12.74
CA ALA A 108 -14.64 16.43 -12.70
C ALA A 108 -14.83 14.91 -12.90
N GLY A 109 -13.77 14.17 -13.26
CA GLY A 109 -13.83 12.71 -13.41
C GLY A 109 -12.76 12.00 -12.58
N PRO A 110 -12.56 10.68 -12.77
CA PRO A 110 -11.57 9.90 -12.03
C PRO A 110 -10.16 10.46 -12.20
N ASN A 111 -9.46 10.70 -11.09
CA ASN A 111 -8.14 11.31 -11.09
C ASN A 111 -7.33 10.95 -9.81
N PRO A 112 -6.02 11.25 -9.76
CA PRO A 112 -5.16 10.94 -8.62
C PRO A 112 -5.42 11.69 -7.30
N SER A 113 -6.38 12.60 -7.24
CA SER A 113 -6.71 13.32 -6.00
C SER A 113 -7.09 12.36 -4.88
N GLU A 114 -7.03 12.84 -3.63
CA GLU A 114 -7.39 12.03 -2.46
C GLU A 114 -8.81 11.45 -2.53
N ALA A 115 -9.72 12.13 -3.23
CA ALA A 115 -11.11 11.72 -3.38
C ALA A 115 -11.30 10.52 -4.32
N SER A 116 -10.49 10.40 -5.38
CA SER A 116 -10.67 9.36 -6.41
C SER A 116 -9.55 8.33 -6.41
N GLN A 117 -8.30 8.74 -6.18
CA GLN A 117 -7.11 7.90 -6.17
C GLN A 117 -6.90 7.06 -7.44
N VAL A 118 -7.47 7.48 -8.58
CA VAL A 118 -7.36 6.76 -9.87
C VAL A 118 -6.25 7.36 -10.71
N TRP A 119 -5.26 6.54 -11.07
CA TRP A 119 -4.11 6.94 -11.89
C TRP A 119 -4.18 6.46 -13.35
N VAL A 120 -5.08 5.52 -13.65
CA VAL A 120 -5.37 5.10 -15.02
C VAL A 120 -6.87 4.92 -15.20
N CYS A 121 -7.44 5.65 -16.15
CA CYS A 121 -8.87 5.58 -16.50
C CYS A 121 -9.08 5.78 -18.00
N ARG A 122 -10.24 5.41 -18.52
CA ARG A 122 -10.65 5.77 -19.88
C ARG A 122 -11.46 7.06 -19.85
N ASP A 123 -11.35 7.82 -20.93
CA ASP A 123 -12.23 8.96 -21.18
C ASP A 123 -13.69 8.48 -21.20
N GLY A 124 -14.55 9.19 -20.46
CA GLY A 124 -15.94 8.80 -20.18
C GLY A 124 -16.15 7.93 -18.93
N ASP A 125 -15.10 7.39 -18.29
CA ASP A 125 -15.26 6.63 -17.04
C ASP A 125 -15.88 7.51 -15.96
N GLU A 126 -17.03 7.09 -15.42
CA GLU A 126 -17.71 7.72 -14.28
C GLU A 126 -18.03 9.22 -14.51
N ARG A 127 -18.07 9.65 -15.78
CA ARG A 127 -18.47 11.00 -16.21
C ARG A 127 -19.88 10.98 -16.78
N ASP A 128 -20.55 12.13 -16.74
CA ASP A 128 -21.83 12.30 -17.42
C ASP A 128 -21.65 12.00 -18.93
N PRO A 129 -22.45 11.10 -19.53
CA PRO A 129 -22.41 10.83 -20.96
C PRO A 129 -22.62 12.07 -21.86
N ALA A 130 -23.19 13.15 -21.31
CA ALA A 130 -23.36 14.44 -21.99
C ALA A 130 -22.16 15.40 -21.80
N ALA A 131 -21.11 15.00 -21.11
CA ALA A 131 -19.93 15.83 -20.89
C ALA A 131 -19.17 16.10 -22.19
N ASP A 132 -18.60 17.31 -22.30
CA ASP A 132 -17.71 17.67 -23.40
C ASP A 132 -16.51 16.71 -23.48
N PRO A 133 -16.01 16.41 -24.70
CA PRO A 133 -14.77 15.65 -24.87
C PRO A 133 -13.59 16.40 -24.24
N ALA A 134 -12.51 15.67 -23.98
CA ALA A 134 -11.28 16.23 -23.42
C ALA A 134 -10.83 17.46 -24.24
N PRO A 135 -10.65 18.66 -23.64
CA PRO A 135 -10.27 19.88 -24.33
C PRO A 135 -8.75 19.90 -24.61
N VAL A 136 -8.27 18.89 -25.32
CA VAL A 136 -6.85 18.64 -25.60
C VAL A 136 -6.69 18.23 -27.05
N GLU A 137 -5.66 18.76 -27.69
CA GLU A 137 -5.39 18.61 -29.12
C GLU A 137 -3.95 18.15 -29.34
N TYR A 138 -3.71 17.47 -30.47
CA TYR A 138 -2.37 17.14 -30.90
C TYR A 138 -1.59 18.39 -31.33
N ALA A 139 -0.39 18.59 -30.81
CA ALA A 139 0.51 19.58 -31.36
C ALA A 139 0.98 19.14 -32.77
N ASP A 140 0.85 20.02 -33.76
CA ASP A 140 1.49 19.84 -35.06
C ASP A 140 3.00 20.13 -34.99
N ALA A 141 3.73 19.89 -36.08
CA ALA A 141 5.18 20.11 -36.13
C ALA A 141 5.59 21.57 -35.86
N ALA A 142 4.73 22.55 -36.17
CA ALA A 142 5.01 23.97 -35.94
C ALA A 142 4.74 24.41 -34.49
N HIS A 143 3.94 23.64 -33.75
CA HIS A 143 3.55 23.91 -32.37
C HIS A 143 4.20 22.96 -31.35
N ASP A 144 4.85 21.89 -31.80
CA ASP A 144 5.45 20.85 -30.94
C ASP A 144 6.45 21.43 -29.92
N GLU A 145 7.37 22.31 -30.36
CA GLU A 145 8.31 22.97 -29.44
C GLU A 145 7.59 23.89 -28.44
N ARG A 146 6.59 24.66 -28.91
CA ARG A 146 5.80 25.53 -28.01
C ARG A 146 5.02 24.72 -26.99
N ALA A 147 4.46 23.58 -27.38
CA ALA A 147 3.75 22.67 -26.49
C ALA A 147 4.69 22.08 -25.42
N TRP A 148 5.91 21.71 -25.82
CA TRP A 148 6.94 21.25 -24.89
C TRP A 148 7.31 22.32 -23.85
N ARG A 149 7.65 23.54 -24.30
CA ARG A 149 8.02 24.67 -23.42
C ARG A 149 6.88 25.02 -22.45
N ARG A 150 5.64 25.12 -22.94
CA ARG A 150 4.46 25.37 -22.07
C ARG A 150 4.20 24.26 -21.06
N THR A 151 4.52 23.01 -21.40
CA THR A 151 4.43 21.90 -20.46
C THR A 151 5.43 22.11 -19.33
N ILE A 152 6.68 22.47 -19.66
CA ILE A 152 7.72 22.76 -18.67
C ILE A 152 7.31 23.95 -17.78
N GLU A 153 6.88 25.07 -18.36
CA GLU A 153 6.43 26.26 -17.62
C GLU A 153 5.34 25.93 -16.58
N ARG A 154 4.48 24.93 -16.83
CA ARG A 154 3.47 24.49 -15.88
C ARG A 154 4.05 23.59 -14.78
N LEU A 155 4.97 22.68 -15.15
CA LEU A 155 5.55 21.70 -14.23
C LEU A 155 6.51 22.32 -13.23
N VAL A 156 7.28 23.33 -13.62
CA VAL A 156 8.34 23.92 -12.77
C VAL A 156 7.81 24.63 -11.53
N HIS A 157 6.50 24.83 -11.44
CA HIS A 157 5.83 25.32 -10.23
C HIS A 157 5.60 24.24 -9.16
N ASP A 158 5.81 22.97 -9.50
CA ASP A 158 5.76 21.86 -8.56
C ASP A 158 7.15 21.61 -7.97
N ASP A 159 7.24 21.44 -6.65
CA ASP A 159 8.51 21.21 -5.93
C ASP A 159 9.28 19.98 -6.46
N ASP A 160 8.55 18.96 -6.92
CA ASP A 160 9.12 17.73 -7.50
C ASP A 160 9.92 18.00 -8.80
N TYR A 161 9.60 19.09 -9.52
CA TYR A 161 10.27 19.50 -10.77
C TYR A 161 11.16 20.73 -10.62
N ALA A 162 11.17 21.38 -9.46
CA ALA A 162 11.89 22.64 -9.24
C ALA A 162 13.40 22.55 -9.55
N ARG A 163 13.99 21.35 -9.46
CA ARG A 163 15.41 21.10 -9.76
C ARG A 163 15.63 20.23 -11.00
N ALA A 164 14.55 19.87 -11.70
CA ALA A 164 14.64 19.04 -12.90
C ALA A 164 15.34 19.80 -14.03
N VAL A 165 16.09 19.06 -14.85
CA VAL A 165 16.72 19.59 -16.06
C VAL A 165 16.01 19.02 -17.27
N PHE A 166 15.48 19.90 -18.12
CA PHE A 166 14.78 19.55 -19.33
C PHE A 166 15.70 19.74 -20.53
N LEU A 167 16.10 18.62 -21.13
CA LEU A 167 16.73 18.55 -22.44
C LEU A 167 15.91 17.63 -23.35
N ARG A 168 16.03 17.83 -24.66
CA ARG A 168 15.54 16.87 -25.65
C ARG A 168 16.47 16.81 -26.85
N VAL A 169 16.47 15.67 -27.54
CA VAL A 169 17.14 15.56 -28.83
C VAL A 169 16.43 16.46 -29.84
N GLY A 170 17.16 17.44 -30.36
CA GLY A 170 16.70 18.35 -31.41
C GLY A 170 16.99 17.79 -32.79
N SER A 171 18.22 17.35 -33.04
CA SER A 171 18.62 16.73 -34.30
C SER A 171 19.88 15.89 -34.18
N VAL A 172 20.03 14.91 -35.07
CA VAL A 172 21.24 14.10 -35.24
C VAL A 172 21.71 14.23 -36.69
N ARG A 173 22.98 14.56 -36.92
CA ARG A 173 23.58 14.72 -38.26
C ARG A 173 24.95 14.07 -38.33
N PRO A 174 25.36 13.52 -39.49
CA PRO A 174 26.76 13.20 -39.69
C PRO A 174 27.63 14.44 -39.54
N ALA A 175 28.73 14.35 -38.80
CA ALA A 175 29.59 15.50 -38.51
C ALA A 175 30.31 16.04 -39.74
N ASP A 176 30.52 15.19 -40.74
CA ASP A 176 31.10 15.52 -42.04
C ASP A 176 30.10 16.15 -43.02
N GLU A 177 28.80 16.10 -42.73
CA GLU A 177 27.71 16.59 -43.59
C GLU A 177 26.79 17.60 -42.86
N THR A 178 27.38 18.68 -42.32
CA THR A 178 26.64 19.69 -41.53
C THR A 178 25.53 20.42 -42.29
N ALA A 179 25.57 20.45 -43.62
CA ALA A 179 24.55 21.06 -44.48
C ALA A 179 23.40 20.10 -44.89
N GLY A 180 23.47 18.83 -44.51
CA GLY A 180 22.45 17.83 -44.83
C GLY A 180 21.20 17.90 -43.93
N PRO A 181 20.07 17.29 -44.35
CA PRO A 181 18.92 17.14 -43.48
C PRO A 181 19.29 16.28 -42.25
N PRO A 182 18.68 16.54 -41.08
CA PRO A 182 18.87 15.69 -39.91
C PRO A 182 18.35 14.27 -40.19
N LEU A 183 18.95 13.29 -39.53
CA LEU A 183 18.45 11.92 -39.52
C LEU A 183 17.12 11.86 -38.76
N ASP A 184 16.21 11.02 -39.23
CA ASP A 184 14.98 10.69 -38.53
C ASP A 184 15.18 9.45 -37.64
N PRO A 185 14.55 9.40 -36.45
CA PRO A 185 14.51 8.19 -35.63
C PRO A 185 13.63 7.09 -36.27
N PRO A 186 13.92 5.79 -36.07
CA PRO A 186 15.03 5.26 -35.29
C PRO A 186 16.39 5.49 -35.97
N TYR A 187 17.41 5.86 -35.19
CA TYR A 187 18.70 6.26 -35.74
C TYR A 187 19.52 5.05 -36.19
N HIS A 188 19.88 5.05 -37.47
CA HIS A 188 20.81 4.09 -38.07
C HIS A 188 22.14 4.81 -38.35
N LEU A 189 23.14 4.54 -37.51
CA LEU A 189 24.47 5.15 -37.58
C LEU A 189 25.47 4.20 -38.25
N THR A 190 26.68 4.67 -38.51
CA THR A 190 27.80 3.89 -39.06
C THR A 190 28.94 3.86 -38.06
N ALA A 191 29.53 2.69 -37.82
CA ALA A 191 30.71 2.56 -36.97
C ALA A 191 31.90 3.36 -37.56
N ASP A 192 32.73 3.91 -36.69
CA ASP A 192 33.87 4.79 -37.00
C ASP A 192 33.49 6.08 -37.77
N ARG A 193 32.21 6.49 -37.71
CA ARG A 193 31.73 7.77 -38.25
C ARG A 193 31.21 8.65 -37.12
N ALA A 194 31.67 9.89 -37.07
CA ALA A 194 31.24 10.87 -36.09
C ALA A 194 29.93 11.57 -36.48
N TYR A 195 29.09 11.86 -35.49
CA TYR A 195 27.78 12.50 -35.61
C TYR A 195 27.67 13.68 -34.64
N SER A 196 27.13 14.80 -35.10
CA SER A 196 26.72 15.94 -34.28
C SER A 196 25.30 15.70 -33.78
N VAL A 197 25.11 15.73 -32.47
CA VAL A 197 23.80 15.62 -31.82
C VAL A 197 23.52 16.94 -31.12
N SER A 198 22.45 17.59 -31.57
CA SER A 198 21.98 18.87 -31.06
C SER A 198 20.89 18.63 -30.02
N LEU A 199 21.12 19.08 -28.78
CA LEU A 199 20.16 18.99 -27.68
C LEU A 199 19.54 20.34 -27.40
N VAL A 200 18.21 20.43 -27.39
CA VAL A 200 17.49 21.65 -27.05
C VAL A 200 17.33 21.72 -25.53
N SER A 201 17.76 22.84 -24.94
CA SER A 201 17.63 23.15 -23.52
C SER A 201 16.54 24.18 -23.27
N TYR A 202 15.71 23.95 -22.26
CA TYR A 202 14.75 24.94 -21.77
C TYR A 202 14.49 24.77 -20.27
N ASN A 203 15.21 25.58 -19.48
CA ASN A 203 15.29 25.55 -18.03
C ASN A 203 15.20 26.96 -17.42
N PRO A 204 14.12 27.72 -17.68
CA PRO A 204 13.97 29.10 -17.21
C PRO A 204 13.80 29.21 -15.69
N HIS A 205 13.41 28.12 -15.03
CA HIS A 205 13.16 28.04 -13.59
C HIS A 205 14.44 27.85 -12.76
N LEU A 206 15.52 27.38 -13.37
CA LEU A 206 16.81 27.24 -12.69
C LEU A 206 17.46 28.62 -12.57
N ASP A 207 18.20 28.87 -11.49
CA ASP A 207 18.97 30.10 -11.32
C ASP A 207 20.36 30.00 -11.98
N ASP A 208 21.06 31.13 -12.08
CA ASP A 208 22.42 31.19 -12.66
C ASP A 208 23.42 30.36 -11.84
N ASP A 209 23.26 30.30 -10.52
CA ASP A 209 24.10 29.50 -9.62
C ASP A 209 23.95 28.00 -9.92
N PHE A 210 22.73 27.50 -10.08
CA PHE A 210 22.49 26.12 -10.50
C PHE A 210 23.14 25.84 -11.84
N ARG A 211 22.92 26.70 -12.83
CA ARG A 211 23.39 26.48 -14.20
C ARG A 211 24.91 26.51 -14.31
N SER A 212 25.57 27.40 -13.57
CA SER A 212 27.03 27.52 -13.54
C SER A 212 27.72 26.38 -12.78
N ASP A 213 27.05 25.80 -11.78
CA ASP A 213 27.54 24.63 -11.06
C ASP A 213 27.25 23.29 -11.77
N ALA A 214 26.23 23.25 -12.64
CA ALA A 214 25.81 22.04 -13.32
C ALA A 214 26.89 21.50 -14.28
N ARG A 215 27.08 20.18 -14.29
CA ARG A 215 28.00 19.50 -15.21
C ARG A 215 27.27 18.41 -15.98
N PHE A 216 27.47 18.38 -17.29
CA PHE A 216 27.00 17.29 -18.13
C PHE A 216 27.81 16.03 -17.92
N VAL A 217 27.12 14.90 -17.79
CA VAL A 217 27.73 13.60 -17.57
C VAL A 217 27.11 12.59 -18.53
N PRO A 218 27.81 12.26 -19.64
CA PRO A 218 27.31 11.30 -20.63
C PRO A 218 27.55 9.86 -20.16
N PHE A 219 26.50 9.04 -20.10
CA PHE A 219 26.60 7.60 -19.89
C PHE A 219 26.36 6.86 -21.17
N HIS A 220 27.28 5.98 -21.49
CA HIS A 220 27.31 5.18 -22.70
C HIS A 220 28.26 4.00 -22.46
N ASP A 221 28.27 3.03 -23.36
CA ASP A 221 29.34 2.04 -23.39
C ASP A 221 30.62 2.70 -23.95
N GLU A 222 31.49 3.17 -23.07
CA GLU A 222 32.78 3.80 -23.41
C GLU A 222 33.69 2.88 -24.25
N LEU A 223 33.47 1.57 -24.23
CA LEU A 223 34.20 0.63 -25.06
C LEU A 223 33.66 0.60 -26.48
N ALA A 224 32.39 0.95 -26.68
CA ALA A 224 31.67 0.87 -27.94
C ALA A 224 31.33 2.22 -28.58
N THR A 225 31.49 3.33 -27.86
CA THR A 225 31.10 4.67 -28.31
C THR A 225 32.05 5.71 -27.72
N ALA A 226 32.47 6.68 -28.54
CA ALA A 226 33.14 7.88 -28.07
C ALA A 226 32.14 9.03 -28.04
N VAL A 227 32.13 9.80 -26.95
CA VAL A 227 31.30 10.99 -26.81
C VAL A 227 32.17 12.16 -26.36
N VAL A 228 32.07 13.29 -27.07
CA VAL A 228 32.76 14.54 -26.75
C VAL A 228 31.73 15.65 -26.66
N LEU A 229 31.82 16.48 -25.63
CA LEU A 229 30.98 17.67 -25.45
C LEU A 229 31.79 18.89 -25.86
N ASP A 230 31.27 19.70 -26.81
CA ASP A 230 32.02 20.83 -27.40
C ASP A 230 32.25 21.98 -26.41
N ASP A 231 31.32 22.20 -25.46
CA ASP A 231 31.52 23.10 -24.33
C ASP A 231 30.84 22.55 -23.07
N PRO A 232 31.60 21.98 -22.10
CA PRO A 232 31.03 21.46 -20.86
C PRO A 232 30.67 22.55 -19.84
N ARG A 233 30.85 23.84 -20.19
CA ARG A 233 30.69 24.94 -19.22
C ARG A 233 29.30 25.54 -19.32
N GLU A 234 28.53 25.23 -18.28
CA GLU A 234 27.23 25.81 -17.92
C GLU A 234 26.04 25.24 -18.70
N LEU A 235 25.00 24.85 -17.96
CA LEU A 235 23.73 24.41 -18.52
C LEU A 235 22.98 25.63 -19.09
N PRO A 236 22.63 25.71 -20.38
CA PRO A 236 21.91 26.86 -20.91
C PRO A 236 20.48 26.95 -20.36
N ALA A 237 20.01 28.16 -20.02
CA ALA A 237 18.63 28.40 -19.63
C ALA A 237 17.65 28.18 -20.79
N ASP A 238 18.02 28.62 -21.99
CA ASP A 238 17.31 28.40 -23.25
C ASP A 238 18.36 28.38 -24.36
N GLY A 239 18.32 27.39 -25.24
CA GLY A 239 19.27 27.27 -26.33
C GLY A 239 19.60 25.83 -26.68
N THR A 240 20.82 25.61 -27.14
CA THR A 240 21.27 24.33 -27.69
C THR A 240 22.60 23.92 -27.09
N VAL A 241 22.74 22.64 -26.79
CA VAL A 241 24.00 21.99 -26.41
C VAL A 241 24.37 21.02 -27.52
N GLU A 242 25.55 21.17 -28.11
CA GLU A 242 26.06 20.26 -29.13
C GLU A 242 26.98 19.21 -28.49
N LEU A 243 26.79 17.96 -28.91
CA LEU A 243 27.66 16.85 -28.56
C LEU A 243 28.05 16.08 -29.80
N MET A 244 29.29 15.60 -29.80
CA MET A 244 29.85 14.74 -30.81
C MET A 244 29.77 13.29 -30.35
N LEU A 245 29.23 12.42 -31.20
CA LEU A 245 29.03 11.00 -30.91
C LEU A 245 29.60 10.16 -32.05
N GLU A 246 30.45 9.20 -31.71
CA GLU A 246 31.05 8.27 -32.67
C GLU A 246 30.86 6.83 -32.18
N PRO A 247 30.05 6.00 -32.86
CA PRO A 247 29.99 4.58 -32.57
C PRO A 247 31.30 3.93 -32.98
N ILE A 248 32.02 3.30 -32.06
CA ILE A 248 33.30 2.62 -32.32
C ILE A 248 33.06 1.20 -32.86
N VAL A 249 31.89 0.61 -32.58
CA VAL A 249 31.53 -0.72 -33.10
C VAL A 249 30.11 -0.76 -33.65
N ALA A 250 29.88 -1.72 -34.55
CA ALA A 250 28.55 -2.06 -35.02
C ALA A 250 27.71 -2.73 -33.92
N GLY A 251 26.40 -2.50 -33.95
CA GLY A 251 25.44 -3.00 -32.97
C GLY A 251 24.54 -1.91 -32.40
N PRO A 252 23.62 -2.28 -31.50
CA PRO A 252 22.81 -1.30 -30.77
C PRO A 252 23.70 -0.45 -29.85
N GLY A 253 23.38 0.84 -29.74
CA GLY A 253 24.05 1.77 -28.84
C GLY A 253 23.06 2.73 -28.20
N TRP A 254 23.48 3.34 -27.11
CA TRP A 254 22.68 4.30 -26.34
C TRP A 254 23.57 5.32 -25.65
N LEU A 255 23.00 6.48 -25.37
CA LEU A 255 23.59 7.57 -24.61
C LEU A 255 22.52 8.14 -23.67
N ASP A 256 22.79 8.09 -22.37
CA ASP A 256 22.03 8.82 -21.35
C ASP A 256 22.84 10.02 -20.92
N LEU A 257 22.33 11.22 -21.18
CA LEU A 257 22.96 12.46 -20.71
C LEU A 257 22.37 12.83 -19.36
N HIS A 258 23.19 12.78 -18.32
CA HIS A 258 22.85 13.24 -17.00
C HIS A 258 23.41 14.64 -16.75
N VAL A 259 22.82 15.35 -15.80
CA VAL A 259 23.35 16.59 -15.23
C VAL A 259 23.63 16.34 -13.76
N SER A 260 24.88 16.57 -13.37
CA SER A 260 25.30 16.49 -11.98
C SER A 260 25.38 17.87 -11.34
N ARG A 261 24.99 17.94 -10.06
CA ARG A 261 25.22 19.10 -9.17
C ARG A 261 25.36 18.60 -7.74
N GLY A 262 26.56 18.73 -7.16
CA GLY A 262 26.83 18.25 -5.82
C GLY A 262 26.62 16.73 -5.70
N ALA A 263 25.58 16.32 -4.96
CA ALA A 263 25.21 14.90 -4.81
C ALA A 263 24.12 14.42 -5.78
N ASP A 264 23.50 15.34 -6.53
CA ASP A 264 22.42 15.01 -7.44
C ASP A 264 22.95 14.63 -8.81
N LEU A 265 22.32 13.63 -9.41
CA LEU A 265 22.60 13.14 -10.76
C LEU A 265 21.27 12.91 -11.46
N LEU A 266 20.85 13.88 -12.27
CA LEU A 266 19.53 13.91 -12.89
C LEU A 266 19.63 13.51 -14.35
N LEU A 267 18.80 12.57 -14.81
CA LEU A 267 18.72 12.25 -16.23
C LEU A 267 18.09 13.45 -16.96
N ALA A 268 18.77 13.96 -17.98
CA ALA A 268 18.31 15.12 -18.75
C ALA A 268 17.88 14.73 -20.17
N ALA A 269 18.58 13.81 -20.84
CA ALA A 269 18.22 13.31 -22.16
C ALA A 269 18.67 11.86 -22.38
N ARG A 270 18.01 11.15 -23.30
CA ARG A 270 18.41 9.82 -23.78
C ARG A 270 18.40 9.80 -25.31
N LEU A 271 19.34 9.07 -25.89
CA LEU A 271 19.44 8.80 -27.32
C LEU A 271 19.76 7.31 -27.53
N GLY A 272 19.05 6.65 -28.43
CA GLY A 272 19.32 5.26 -28.83
C GLY A 272 19.54 5.14 -30.33
N TRP A 273 20.40 4.21 -30.76
CA TRP A 273 20.69 3.97 -32.17
C TRP A 273 21.08 2.52 -32.46
N THR A 274 21.21 2.20 -33.75
CA THR A 274 21.86 0.98 -34.25
C THR A 274 22.96 1.37 -35.22
N ALA A 275 24.20 0.95 -34.95
CA ALA A 275 25.36 1.20 -35.80
C ALA A 275 25.59 0.03 -36.76
N GLY A 276 25.64 0.30 -38.06
CA GLY A 276 26.12 -0.64 -39.08
C GLY A 276 27.65 -0.70 -39.13
N PRO A 277 28.23 -1.76 -39.74
CA PRO A 277 29.67 -1.83 -39.94
C PRO A 277 30.17 -0.67 -40.81
N ALA A 278 31.37 -0.16 -40.51
CA ALA A 278 32.03 0.79 -41.39
C ALA A 278 32.15 0.18 -42.80
N PRO A 279 31.86 0.94 -43.88
CA PRO A 279 32.08 0.43 -45.22
C PRO A 279 33.56 0.06 -45.34
N ALA A 280 33.83 -1.20 -45.70
CA ALA A 280 35.19 -1.68 -45.90
C ALA A 280 35.91 -0.70 -46.83
N ALA A 281 37.05 -0.16 -46.40
CA ALA A 281 37.89 0.66 -47.23
C ALA A 281 38.12 -0.12 -48.54
N VAL A 282 37.49 0.35 -49.61
CA VAL A 282 37.71 -0.20 -50.95
C VAL A 282 39.19 0.04 -51.19
N GLY A 283 39.97 -1.05 -51.16
CA GLY A 283 41.39 -1.01 -51.51
C GLY A 283 41.55 -0.32 -52.86
N PRO A 284 42.71 0.30 -53.13
CA PRO A 284 42.90 1.13 -54.31
C PRO A 284 42.45 0.36 -55.55
N VAL A 285 41.38 0.83 -56.18
CA VAL A 285 40.89 0.29 -57.44
C VAL A 285 42.05 0.44 -58.43
N PRO A 286 42.59 -0.65 -59.02
CA PRO A 286 43.61 -0.51 -60.03
C PRO A 286 42.99 0.23 -61.22
N ALA A 287 43.71 1.26 -61.70
CA ALA A 287 43.28 2.13 -62.78
C ALA A 287 42.88 1.31 -64.03
N ALA A 288 41.58 1.13 -64.22
CA ALA A 288 41.01 0.58 -65.45
C ALA A 288 40.65 1.74 -66.39
N GLU A 289 41.47 1.85 -67.43
CA GLU A 289 41.23 2.37 -68.78
C GLU A 289 40.15 3.46 -68.97
N ARG A 290 40.63 4.66 -69.32
CA ARG A 290 39.84 5.76 -69.90
C ARG A 290 39.16 5.32 -71.21
N PRO A 291 37.84 5.54 -71.38
CA PRO A 291 37.19 5.51 -72.68
C PRO A 291 37.59 6.73 -73.53
N PRO A 292 37.57 6.64 -74.88
CA PRO A 292 38.05 7.71 -75.74
C PRO A 292 37.05 8.87 -75.84
N ALA A 293 37.62 10.05 -76.07
CA ALA A 293 36.93 11.32 -76.20
C ALA A 293 35.94 11.32 -77.38
N VAL A 294 34.74 11.86 -77.14
CA VAL A 294 33.81 12.30 -78.19
C VAL A 294 33.64 13.82 -78.09
N GLU A 295 33.78 14.44 -79.25
CA GLU A 295 33.97 15.87 -79.51
C GLU A 295 32.78 16.74 -79.07
N ARG A 296 33.09 17.94 -78.54
CA ARG A 296 32.15 19.05 -78.38
C ARG A 296 32.12 19.90 -79.66
N PRO A 297 30.95 20.36 -80.14
CA PRO A 297 30.86 21.47 -81.09
C PRO A 297 30.98 22.84 -80.38
N PRO A 298 31.31 23.92 -81.13
CA PRO A 298 32.07 25.06 -80.61
C PRO A 298 31.22 26.22 -80.07
N ALA A 299 31.91 27.07 -79.32
CA ALA A 299 31.42 28.26 -78.64
C ALA A 299 30.96 29.40 -79.57
N VAL A 300 30.01 30.18 -79.08
CA VAL A 300 29.71 31.54 -79.57
C VAL A 300 30.34 32.54 -78.59
N GLU A 301 31.12 33.48 -79.13
CA GLU A 301 31.91 34.49 -78.40
C GLU A 301 31.16 35.82 -78.19
N ARG A 302 31.15 36.29 -76.92
CA ARG A 302 31.56 37.64 -76.40
C ARG A 302 30.73 38.91 -76.73
N PRO A 303 30.91 40.11 -76.05
CA PRO A 303 31.75 40.53 -74.90
C PRO A 303 31.00 41.49 -73.88
N PRO A 304 31.59 42.54 -73.24
CA PRO A 304 31.98 42.57 -71.81
C PRO A 304 31.44 43.78 -71.00
N ALA A 305 31.80 43.87 -69.70
CA ALA A 305 31.97 45.07 -68.83
C ALA A 305 31.39 44.81 -67.42
N ALA A 306 32.22 44.71 -66.38
CA ALA A 306 32.70 45.77 -65.48
C ALA A 306 31.87 45.84 -64.17
N THR A 307 32.57 45.56 -63.07
CA THR A 307 32.26 45.56 -61.62
C THR A 307 31.72 46.91 -61.08
N PRO A 308 31.21 47.07 -59.81
CA PRO A 308 31.69 46.42 -58.58
C PRO A 308 30.69 46.18 -57.39
N GLU A 309 31.25 45.53 -56.36
CA GLU A 309 31.01 45.72 -54.91
C GLU A 309 29.69 45.32 -54.24
N ARG A 310 29.76 44.21 -53.47
CA ARG A 310 29.31 44.14 -52.06
C ARG A 310 29.99 42.95 -51.38
N GLU A 311 30.80 43.24 -50.37
CA GLU A 311 31.39 42.25 -49.45
C GLU A 311 30.30 41.48 -48.70
N PRO A 312 30.47 40.16 -48.53
CA PRO A 312 30.08 39.50 -47.30
C PRO A 312 31.33 39.01 -46.56
N VAL A 313 31.34 39.37 -45.29
CA VAL A 313 32.25 38.95 -44.22
C VAL A 313 32.53 37.46 -44.29
N ALA A 314 33.82 37.13 -44.37
CA ALA A 314 34.32 35.77 -44.34
C ALA A 314 34.09 35.13 -42.95
N ALA A 315 33.29 34.07 -42.92
CA ALA A 315 33.34 33.05 -41.88
C ALA A 315 33.84 31.76 -42.55
N THR A 316 35.16 31.67 -42.73
CA THR A 316 35.86 30.44 -43.09
C THR A 316 36.84 30.10 -41.98
N GLY A 317 36.34 29.35 -41.00
CA GLY A 317 37.14 28.52 -40.11
C GLY A 317 36.84 27.05 -40.40
N ALA A 318 37.16 26.59 -41.61
CA ALA A 318 37.24 25.17 -41.88
C ALA A 318 38.39 24.62 -41.04
N ILE A 319 38.06 23.84 -40.00
CA ILE A 319 39.07 23.12 -39.24
C ILE A 319 39.55 21.96 -40.12
N GLU A 320 40.80 22.02 -40.56
CA GLU A 320 41.53 20.85 -41.03
C GLU A 320 41.64 19.84 -39.88
N MET A 321 40.86 18.76 -39.93
CA MET A 321 41.11 17.56 -39.14
C MET A 321 42.34 16.83 -39.69
N THR A 322 43.53 17.32 -39.34
CA THR A 322 44.76 16.51 -39.31
C THR A 322 45.62 16.86 -38.09
N ALA A 323 45.01 17.03 -36.92
CA ALA A 323 45.76 16.99 -35.66
C ALA A 323 45.69 15.57 -35.10
N ALA A 324 46.78 14.82 -35.31
CA ALA A 324 47.05 13.59 -34.58
C ALA A 324 46.78 13.79 -33.08
N ALA A 325 45.82 13.07 -32.50
CA ALA A 325 45.57 13.07 -31.06
C ALA A 325 46.90 12.96 -30.28
N PRO A 326 47.09 13.72 -29.19
CA PRO A 326 48.32 13.70 -28.43
C PRO A 326 48.71 12.25 -28.07
N PRO A 327 50.01 11.90 -28.08
CA PRO A 327 50.47 10.52 -27.91
C PRO A 327 49.90 9.81 -26.68
N ASP A 328 49.74 10.54 -25.57
CA ASP A 328 49.19 10.04 -24.31
C ASP A 328 47.73 9.60 -24.45
N LEU A 329 46.91 10.37 -25.19
CA LEU A 329 45.51 10.04 -25.43
C LEU A 329 45.37 8.78 -26.32
N ARG A 330 46.25 8.63 -27.31
CA ARG A 330 46.29 7.44 -28.18
C ARG A 330 46.71 6.18 -27.42
N LEU A 331 47.67 6.30 -26.50
CA LEU A 331 48.11 5.19 -25.68
C LEU A 331 47.01 4.76 -24.70
N SER A 332 46.32 5.72 -24.08
CA SER A 332 45.13 5.48 -23.27
C SER A 332 44.03 4.75 -24.02
N ASP A 333 43.68 5.19 -25.23
CA ASP A 333 42.63 4.54 -26.02
C ASP A 333 43.07 3.14 -26.50
N ALA A 334 44.35 2.95 -26.84
CA ALA A 334 44.90 1.64 -27.16
C ALA A 334 44.85 0.68 -25.96
N ALA A 335 45.19 1.17 -24.75
CA ALA A 335 45.10 0.40 -23.52
C ALA A 335 43.66 -0.01 -23.20
N LEU A 336 42.69 0.90 -23.36
CA LEU A 336 41.28 0.61 -23.16
C LEU A 336 40.75 -0.44 -24.17
N ARG A 337 41.19 -0.36 -25.44
CA ARG A 337 40.91 -1.39 -26.45
C ARG A 337 41.51 -2.75 -26.08
N ALA A 338 42.72 -2.79 -25.53
CA ALA A 338 43.34 -4.02 -25.06
C ALA A 338 42.53 -4.64 -23.91
N TYR A 339 42.13 -3.84 -22.92
CA TYR A 339 41.28 -4.30 -21.81
C TYR A 339 39.94 -4.89 -22.32
N ARG A 340 39.34 -4.28 -23.33
CA ARG A 340 38.08 -4.77 -23.92
C ARG A 340 38.18 -6.23 -24.40
N LEU A 341 39.33 -6.65 -24.93
CA LEU A 341 39.51 -8.02 -25.43
C LEU A 341 39.42 -9.10 -24.33
N VAL A 342 39.63 -8.70 -23.07
CA VAL A 342 39.58 -9.60 -21.90
C VAL A 342 38.43 -9.30 -20.96
N ARG A 343 37.49 -8.42 -21.36
CA ARG A 343 36.31 -8.02 -20.57
C ARG A 343 35.53 -9.20 -19.99
N ASP A 344 35.37 -10.25 -20.79
CA ASP A 344 34.58 -11.42 -20.43
C ASP A 344 35.44 -12.50 -19.72
N GLY A 345 36.70 -12.18 -19.42
CA GLY A 345 37.64 -13.01 -18.67
C GLY A 345 37.40 -12.97 -17.16
N SER A 346 38.06 -13.88 -16.43
CA SER A 346 37.99 -13.90 -14.96
C SER A 346 38.46 -12.58 -14.36
N ALA A 347 37.91 -12.23 -13.20
CA ALA A 347 38.26 -10.99 -12.51
C ALA A 347 39.77 -10.91 -12.18
N ASP A 348 40.43 -12.03 -11.85
CA ASP A 348 41.87 -12.07 -11.63
C ASP A 348 42.70 -11.70 -12.87
N VAL A 349 42.33 -12.24 -14.04
CA VAL A 349 43.03 -11.95 -15.31
C VAL A 349 42.83 -10.48 -15.69
N ARG A 350 41.60 -9.98 -15.52
CA ARG A 350 41.29 -8.56 -15.76
C ARG A 350 42.08 -7.65 -14.84
N LEU A 351 42.20 -7.98 -13.55
CA LEU A 351 42.98 -7.18 -12.61
C LEU A 351 44.46 -7.15 -12.98
N ALA A 352 45.05 -8.30 -13.30
CA ALA A 352 46.45 -8.38 -13.70
C ALA A 352 46.76 -7.54 -14.95
N LEU A 353 45.89 -7.63 -15.97
CA LEU A 353 46.05 -6.79 -17.16
C LEU A 353 45.88 -5.30 -16.83
N LEU A 354 44.91 -4.93 -15.99
CA LEU A 354 44.72 -3.53 -15.61
C LEU A 354 45.92 -2.98 -14.85
N ASP A 355 46.57 -3.77 -13.99
CA ASP A 355 47.81 -3.38 -13.32
C ASP A 355 48.91 -3.10 -14.35
N GLU A 356 49.12 -3.97 -15.35
CA GLU A 356 50.10 -3.76 -16.43
C GLU A 356 49.76 -2.53 -17.30
N LEU A 357 48.49 -2.33 -17.65
CA LEU A 357 48.06 -1.18 -18.45
C LEU A 357 48.23 0.14 -17.69
N LEU A 358 47.96 0.15 -16.38
CA LEU A 358 48.16 1.33 -15.53
C LEU A 358 49.64 1.65 -15.29
N GLU A 359 50.56 0.70 -15.42
CA GLU A 359 52.00 1.03 -15.47
C GLU A 359 52.36 1.84 -16.73
N LEU A 360 51.71 1.55 -17.86
CA LEU A 360 51.91 2.25 -19.13
C LEU A 360 51.23 3.62 -19.17
N VAL A 361 50.02 3.72 -18.59
CA VAL A 361 49.21 4.96 -18.53
C VAL A 361 48.71 5.24 -17.11
N PRO A 362 49.58 5.71 -16.18
CA PRO A 362 49.28 5.77 -14.75
C PRO A 362 48.17 6.75 -14.35
N ARG A 363 47.84 7.71 -15.21
CA ARG A 363 46.87 8.77 -14.95
C ARG A 363 45.53 8.57 -15.64
N ASP A 364 45.35 7.45 -16.36
CA ASP A 364 44.08 7.18 -17.04
C ASP A 364 42.99 6.84 -16.01
N THR A 365 42.01 7.73 -15.87
CA THR A 365 40.91 7.59 -14.93
C THR A 365 39.97 6.44 -15.29
N ARG A 366 39.78 6.15 -16.58
CA ARG A 366 38.91 5.06 -17.06
C ARG A 366 39.50 3.71 -16.66
N LEU A 367 40.80 3.51 -16.84
CA LEU A 367 41.48 2.28 -16.41
C LEU A 367 41.49 2.12 -14.88
N ARG A 368 41.70 3.21 -14.13
CA ARG A 368 41.58 3.18 -12.66
C ARG A 368 40.18 2.84 -12.18
N GLU A 369 39.15 3.39 -12.83
CA GLU A 369 37.76 3.04 -12.55
C GLU A 369 37.54 1.55 -12.77
N ARG A 370 37.93 1.01 -13.94
CA ARG A 370 37.77 -0.43 -14.24
C ARG A 370 38.50 -1.30 -13.22
N ARG A 371 39.67 -0.88 -12.75
CA ARG A 371 40.38 -1.56 -11.67
C ARG A 371 39.60 -1.53 -10.37
N GLY A 372 39.04 -0.38 -9.99
CA GLY A 372 38.14 -0.26 -8.84
C GLY A 372 36.93 -1.19 -8.91
N VAL A 373 36.29 -1.28 -10.09
CA VAL A 373 35.16 -2.20 -10.33
C VAL A 373 35.59 -3.66 -10.18
N VAL A 374 36.70 -4.08 -10.80
CA VAL A 374 37.22 -5.46 -10.69
C VAL A 374 37.61 -5.81 -9.26
N LEU A 375 38.21 -4.86 -8.51
CA LEU A 375 38.51 -5.04 -7.09
C LEU A 375 37.23 -5.27 -6.26
N HIS A 376 36.13 -4.57 -6.59
CA HIS A 376 34.85 -4.78 -5.94
C HIS A 376 34.30 -6.18 -6.23
N GLU A 377 34.34 -6.63 -7.49
CA GLU A 377 33.91 -7.97 -7.91
C GLU A 377 34.68 -9.09 -7.19
N LEU A 378 35.98 -8.87 -6.93
CA LEU A 378 36.84 -9.77 -6.16
C LEU A 378 36.60 -9.73 -4.64
N GLY A 379 35.67 -8.92 -4.15
CA GLY A 379 35.41 -8.75 -2.71
C GLY A 379 36.41 -7.85 -1.98
N ARG A 380 37.36 -7.23 -2.68
CA ARG A 380 38.39 -6.33 -2.13
C ARG A 380 37.83 -4.92 -1.94
N HIS A 381 36.77 -4.80 -1.15
CA HIS A 381 35.93 -3.59 -1.06
C HIS A 381 36.68 -2.34 -0.56
N GLU A 382 37.61 -2.47 0.38
CA GLU A 382 38.40 -1.32 0.87
C GLU A 382 39.33 -0.75 -0.20
N GLU A 383 39.93 -1.61 -1.01
CA GLU A 383 40.79 -1.20 -2.12
C GLU A 383 39.98 -0.59 -3.25
N ALA A 384 38.87 -1.24 -3.63
CA ALA A 384 37.93 -0.70 -4.61
C ALA A 384 37.47 0.71 -4.22
N LEU A 385 37.04 0.89 -2.96
CA LEU A 385 36.57 2.19 -2.49
C LEU A 385 37.68 3.23 -2.51
N ARG A 386 38.89 2.90 -2.04
CA ARG A 386 40.04 3.81 -2.08
C ARG A 386 40.36 4.27 -3.50
N GLU A 387 40.35 3.37 -4.47
CA GLU A 387 40.62 3.70 -5.87
C GLU A 387 39.52 4.61 -6.44
N LEU A 388 38.26 4.22 -6.29
CA LEU A 388 37.12 4.92 -6.86
C LEU A 388 36.90 6.31 -6.23
N GLU A 389 37.19 6.48 -4.93
CA GLU A 389 37.10 7.77 -4.25
C GLU A 389 38.15 8.79 -4.72
N THR A 390 39.24 8.34 -5.39
CA THR A 390 40.20 9.28 -6.00
C THR A 390 39.71 9.90 -7.31
N ILE A 391 38.65 9.34 -7.89
CA ILE A 391 38.07 9.77 -9.16
C ILE A 391 36.88 10.68 -8.84
N ALA A 392 36.75 11.79 -9.56
CA ALA A 392 35.62 12.70 -9.37
C ALA A 392 34.32 11.95 -9.71
N LEU A 393 33.31 12.07 -8.84
CA LEU A 393 32.09 11.26 -8.90
C LEU A 393 31.29 11.46 -10.19
N ASP A 394 31.36 12.66 -10.76
CA ASP A 394 30.79 13.06 -12.05
C ASP A 394 31.58 12.53 -13.25
N THR A 395 32.80 12.03 -13.06
CA THR A 395 33.62 11.41 -14.12
C THR A 395 33.60 9.88 -14.08
N LEU A 396 33.15 9.28 -12.97
CA LEU A 396 32.95 7.83 -12.90
C LEU A 396 31.81 7.41 -13.83
N GLY A 397 31.97 6.31 -14.55
CA GLY A 397 30.91 5.62 -15.27
C GLY A 397 29.88 4.96 -14.34
N ARG A 398 28.82 4.38 -14.93
CA ARG A 398 27.72 3.72 -14.18
C ARG A 398 28.26 2.64 -13.23
N ASP A 399 29.07 1.73 -13.77
CA ASP A 399 29.64 0.62 -13.01
C ASP A 399 30.54 1.10 -11.87
N GLY A 400 31.39 2.12 -12.12
CA GLY A 400 32.25 2.70 -11.10
C GLY A 400 31.47 3.33 -9.94
N ARG A 401 30.39 4.06 -10.23
CA ARG A 401 29.54 4.65 -9.18
C ARG A 401 28.77 3.58 -8.41
N ALA A 402 28.21 2.59 -9.10
CA ALA A 402 27.54 1.45 -8.48
C ALA A 402 28.51 0.69 -7.56
N ALA A 403 29.71 0.37 -8.05
CA ALA A 403 30.76 -0.28 -7.27
C ALA A 403 31.24 0.57 -6.09
N CYS A 404 31.34 1.89 -6.25
CA CYS A 404 31.73 2.82 -5.17
C CYS A 404 30.69 2.81 -4.04
N VAL A 405 29.41 2.97 -4.37
CA VAL A 405 28.30 2.89 -3.41
C VAL A 405 28.25 1.50 -2.78
N ALA A 406 28.28 0.44 -3.58
CA ALA A 406 28.22 -0.94 -3.11
C ALA A 406 29.40 -1.31 -2.19
N ALA A 407 30.63 -0.91 -2.53
CA ALA A 407 31.80 -1.11 -1.69
C ALA A 407 31.63 -0.42 -0.33
N ARG A 408 31.13 0.82 -0.31
CA ARG A 408 30.87 1.55 0.93
C ARG A 408 29.83 0.84 1.81
N LEU A 409 28.72 0.38 1.22
CA LEU A 409 27.68 -0.36 1.92
C LEU A 409 28.17 -1.70 2.49
N ARG A 410 28.98 -2.45 1.71
CA ARG A 410 29.62 -3.71 2.15
C ARG A 410 30.57 -3.51 3.34
N LEU A 411 31.17 -2.33 3.47
CA LEU A 411 31.99 -1.94 4.61
C LEU A 411 31.16 -1.44 5.81
N GLY A 412 29.84 -1.57 5.76
CA GLY A 412 28.93 -1.13 6.83
C GLY A 412 28.75 0.38 6.93
N ARG A 413 29.14 1.12 5.88
CA ARG A 413 29.11 2.60 5.87
C ARG A 413 27.96 3.07 5.00
N LEU A 414 27.08 3.88 5.58
CA LEU A 414 26.05 4.59 4.82
C LEU A 414 26.70 5.79 4.10
N PRO A 415 26.30 6.12 2.85
CA PRO A 415 26.69 7.38 2.24
C PRO A 415 26.28 8.56 3.14
N ASP A 416 27.18 9.53 3.28
CA ASP A 416 26.93 10.76 4.03
C ASP A 416 27.15 11.98 3.12
N PRO A 417 26.11 12.79 2.83
CA PRO A 417 24.71 12.57 3.19
C PRO A 417 24.09 11.40 2.41
N ILE A 418 22.97 10.84 2.89
CA ILE A 418 22.37 9.60 2.36
C ILE A 418 21.96 9.73 0.89
N GLU A 419 21.62 10.94 0.46
CA GLU A 419 21.29 11.33 -0.92
C GLU A 419 22.38 10.96 -1.92
N ARG A 420 23.63 10.79 -1.48
CA ARG A 420 24.72 10.33 -2.35
C ARG A 420 24.49 8.94 -2.93
N ILE A 421 23.55 8.14 -2.42
CA ILE A 421 23.16 6.88 -3.08
C ILE A 421 22.58 7.10 -4.49
N ARG A 422 22.00 8.28 -4.76
CA ARG A 422 21.37 8.61 -6.06
C ARG A 422 22.33 8.49 -7.24
N VAL A 423 23.63 8.64 -6.99
CA VAL A 423 24.67 8.54 -8.03
C VAL A 423 24.82 7.14 -8.59
N ALA A 424 24.38 6.10 -7.88
CA ALA A 424 24.38 4.75 -8.43
C ALA A 424 23.38 4.60 -9.60
N ASP A 425 22.35 5.45 -9.68
CA ASP A 425 21.24 5.30 -10.63
C ASP A 425 20.53 3.93 -10.50
N LEU A 426 19.62 3.83 -9.54
CA LEU A 426 18.87 2.60 -9.26
C LEU A 426 17.78 2.29 -10.31
N THR A 427 17.66 3.09 -11.39
CA THR A 427 16.75 2.74 -12.50
C THR A 427 17.25 1.58 -13.35
N ASP A 428 18.54 1.28 -13.27
CA ASP A 428 19.17 0.13 -13.91
C ASP A 428 19.05 -1.10 -12.99
N ASP A 429 18.55 -2.22 -13.53
CA ASP A 429 18.22 -3.39 -12.70
C ASP A 429 19.47 -4.11 -12.14
N ALA A 430 20.56 -4.12 -12.91
CA ALA A 430 21.83 -4.69 -12.45
C ALA A 430 22.41 -3.86 -11.29
N THR A 431 22.39 -2.53 -11.45
CA THR A 431 22.83 -1.60 -10.41
C THR A 431 21.95 -1.66 -9.16
N PHE A 432 20.62 -1.69 -9.33
CA PHE A 432 19.67 -1.91 -8.24
C PHE A 432 19.98 -3.19 -7.47
N THR A 433 20.17 -4.30 -8.17
CA THR A 433 20.47 -5.61 -7.57
C THR A 433 21.80 -5.57 -6.81
N GLN A 434 22.86 -5.01 -7.40
CA GLN A 434 24.16 -4.87 -6.76
C GLN A 434 24.08 -4.04 -5.47
N VAL A 435 23.37 -2.90 -5.50
CA VAL A 435 23.22 -2.02 -4.32
C VAL A 435 22.36 -2.69 -3.24
N LEU A 436 21.27 -3.38 -3.62
CA LEU A 436 20.42 -4.12 -2.69
C LEU A 436 21.19 -5.24 -2.00
N GLU A 437 22.00 -6.00 -2.72
CA GLU A 437 22.87 -7.03 -2.14
C GLU A 437 23.92 -6.41 -1.24
N ALA A 438 24.58 -5.34 -1.70
CA ALA A 438 25.61 -4.64 -0.93
C ALA A 438 25.11 -4.04 0.39
N SER A 439 23.84 -3.62 0.43
CA SER A 439 23.20 -3.10 1.64
C SER A 439 23.22 -4.11 2.80
N SER A 440 23.37 -5.42 2.54
CA SER A 440 23.49 -6.45 3.58
C SER A 440 24.68 -6.26 4.53
N GLY A 441 25.69 -5.48 4.14
CA GLY A 441 26.80 -5.10 5.01
C GLY A 441 26.44 -4.05 6.07
N LEU A 442 25.29 -3.37 5.94
CA LEU A 442 24.89 -2.31 6.88
C LEU A 442 24.38 -2.86 8.21
N PRO A 443 24.65 -2.16 9.33
CA PRO A 443 23.97 -2.43 10.58
C PRO A 443 22.46 -2.13 10.49
N PRO A 444 21.60 -2.76 11.31
CA PRO A 444 20.15 -2.63 11.24
C PRO A 444 19.61 -1.19 11.17
N GLU A 445 20.17 -0.28 11.98
CA GLU A 445 19.76 1.13 12.02
C GLU A 445 20.08 1.87 10.72
N ALA A 446 21.29 1.69 10.18
CA ALA A 446 21.69 2.31 8.91
C ALA A 446 20.89 1.72 7.74
N GLN A 447 20.63 0.42 7.76
CA GLN A 447 19.81 -0.25 6.76
C GLN A 447 18.36 0.25 6.79
N LEU A 448 17.79 0.49 7.98
CA LEU A 448 16.46 1.05 8.10
C LEU A 448 16.41 2.46 7.52
N ARG A 449 17.34 3.34 7.91
CA ARG A 449 17.46 4.71 7.35
C ARG A 449 17.59 4.70 5.83
N LEU A 450 18.39 3.79 5.29
CA LEU A 450 18.53 3.63 3.84
C LEU A 450 17.23 3.18 3.18
N SER A 451 16.53 2.24 3.80
CA SER A 451 15.29 1.69 3.26
C SER A 451 14.15 2.71 3.29
N GLU A 452 14.03 3.50 4.36
CA GLU A 452 13.08 4.62 4.44
C GLU A 452 13.35 5.61 3.30
N PHE A 453 14.60 6.06 3.14
CA PHE A 453 14.95 6.98 2.06
C PHE A 453 14.73 6.38 0.67
N ALA A 454 15.12 5.12 0.44
CA ALA A 454 14.97 4.45 -0.84
C ALA A 454 13.50 4.30 -1.23
N VAL A 455 12.65 3.79 -0.32
CA VAL A 455 11.23 3.57 -0.58
C VAL A 455 10.45 4.87 -0.71
N GLU A 456 10.77 5.89 0.10
CA GLU A 456 10.03 7.15 0.08
C GLU A 456 10.46 8.08 -1.06
N ARG A 457 11.74 8.08 -1.44
CA ARG A 457 12.32 9.13 -2.32
C ARG A 457 12.92 8.62 -3.62
N LEU A 458 13.29 7.34 -3.73
CA LEU A 458 14.04 6.83 -4.88
C LEU A 458 13.20 5.89 -5.73
N LEU A 459 12.81 4.75 -5.15
CA LEU A 459 12.38 3.56 -5.87
C LEU A 459 10.92 3.63 -6.31
N SER A 460 10.61 3.17 -7.52
CA SER A 460 9.24 2.83 -7.92
C SER A 460 8.62 1.79 -6.99
N ASP A 461 7.29 1.69 -6.97
CA ASP A 461 6.58 0.71 -6.13
C ASP A 461 7.04 -0.75 -6.37
N ASP A 462 7.34 -1.13 -7.62
CA ASP A 462 7.83 -2.49 -7.93
C ASP A 462 9.21 -2.76 -7.29
N ARG A 463 10.17 -1.87 -7.49
CA ARG A 463 11.52 -1.99 -6.91
C ARG A 463 11.51 -1.82 -5.40
N ALA A 464 10.67 -0.94 -4.86
CA ALA A 464 10.48 -0.81 -3.42
C ALA A 464 9.95 -2.12 -2.81
N GLY A 465 9.01 -2.80 -3.49
CA GLY A 465 8.54 -4.13 -3.08
C GLY A 465 9.67 -5.17 -3.10
N ARG A 466 10.44 -5.25 -4.19
CA ARG A 466 11.62 -6.15 -4.27
C ARG A 466 12.66 -5.85 -3.19
N TRP A 467 12.93 -4.57 -2.95
CA TRP A 467 13.86 -4.11 -1.92
C TRP A 467 13.42 -4.58 -0.54
N LEU A 468 12.16 -4.32 -0.17
CA LEU A 468 11.65 -4.67 1.14
C LEU A 468 11.52 -6.20 1.32
N GLU A 469 11.13 -6.95 0.29
CA GLU A 469 11.03 -8.42 0.35
C GLU A 469 12.39 -9.04 0.69
N ALA A 470 13.45 -8.56 0.03
CA ALA A 470 14.82 -9.03 0.28
C ALA A 470 15.33 -8.67 1.70
N LEU A 471 14.75 -7.68 2.37
CA LEU A 471 15.12 -7.29 3.73
C LEU A 471 14.35 -8.07 4.79
N VAL A 472 13.08 -8.38 4.55
CA VAL A 472 12.25 -9.12 5.50
C VAL A 472 12.90 -10.46 5.86
N GLU A 473 13.57 -11.13 4.92
CA GLU A 473 14.29 -12.38 5.15
C GLU A 473 15.57 -12.26 6.02
N ARG A 474 16.07 -11.03 6.23
CA ARG A 474 17.32 -10.79 6.99
C ARG A 474 17.06 -10.70 8.50
N PRO A 475 18.05 -11.04 9.35
CA PRO A 475 17.91 -10.94 10.81
C PRO A 475 17.90 -9.47 11.27
N PHE A 476 16.71 -8.94 11.53
CA PHE A 476 16.51 -7.61 12.09
C PHE A 476 15.90 -7.66 13.48
N PRO A 477 16.17 -6.66 14.34
CA PRO A 477 15.41 -6.44 15.57
C PRO A 477 13.91 -6.26 15.29
N ARG A 478 13.06 -6.65 16.26
CA ARG A 478 11.59 -6.59 16.13
C ARG A 478 11.08 -5.20 15.71
N ASP A 479 11.60 -4.14 16.31
CA ASP A 479 11.22 -2.76 15.96
C ASP A 479 11.58 -2.39 14.52
N ALA A 480 12.75 -2.81 14.04
CA ALA A 480 13.17 -2.56 12.65
C ALA A 480 12.30 -3.37 11.68
N LEU A 481 11.97 -4.63 11.99
CA LEU A 481 11.05 -5.44 11.17
C LEU A 481 9.67 -4.79 11.09
N ARG A 482 9.10 -4.37 12.22
CA ARG A 482 7.81 -3.64 12.22
C ARG A 482 7.89 -2.41 11.33
N ARG A 483 8.95 -1.61 11.45
CA ARG A 483 9.11 -0.40 10.62
C ARG A 483 9.28 -0.72 9.13
N LEU A 484 9.97 -1.81 8.77
CA LEU A 484 10.04 -2.27 7.38
C LEU A 484 8.66 -2.69 6.86
N VAL A 485 7.83 -3.37 7.67
CA VAL A 485 6.43 -3.69 7.31
C VAL A 485 5.60 -2.42 7.12
N GLU A 486 5.79 -1.40 7.97
CA GLU A 486 5.11 -0.11 7.80
C GLU A 486 5.46 0.57 6.47
N LEU A 487 6.69 0.41 5.94
CA LEU A 487 7.04 0.96 4.63
C LEU A 487 6.26 0.30 3.49
N TRP A 488 5.90 -0.98 3.62
CA TRP A 488 5.10 -1.68 2.61
C TRP A 488 3.71 -1.08 2.43
N GLN A 489 3.11 -0.46 3.45
CA GLN A 489 1.76 0.11 3.35
C GLN A 489 1.63 1.13 2.19
N TYR A 490 2.72 1.85 1.91
CA TYR A 490 2.79 2.89 0.89
C TYR A 490 3.09 2.33 -0.50
N VAL A 491 3.51 1.06 -0.56
CA VAL A 491 3.87 0.34 -1.78
C VAL A 491 2.73 -0.60 -2.17
N ASP A 492 2.50 -1.63 -1.35
CA ASP A 492 1.52 -2.68 -1.57
C ASP A 492 0.95 -3.18 -0.21
N PRO A 493 -0.24 -2.70 0.20
CA PRO A 493 -0.88 -3.09 1.46
C PRO A 493 -1.24 -4.58 1.54
N LEU A 494 -1.54 -5.21 0.39
CA LEU A 494 -1.89 -6.63 0.36
C LEU A 494 -0.65 -7.47 0.68
N ARG A 495 0.47 -7.20 -0.02
CA ARG A 495 1.75 -7.85 0.28
C ARG A 495 2.22 -7.52 1.69
N ALA A 496 2.03 -6.29 2.17
CA ALA A 496 2.35 -5.91 3.56
C ALA A 496 1.66 -6.84 4.58
N THR A 497 0.38 -7.14 4.35
CA THR A 497 -0.40 -8.04 5.23
C THR A 497 0.16 -9.46 5.19
N LEU A 498 0.44 -10.00 3.99
CA LEU A 498 0.98 -11.35 3.83
C LEU A 498 2.37 -11.51 4.46
N VAL A 499 3.23 -10.50 4.27
CA VAL A 499 4.55 -10.43 4.90
C VAL A 499 4.43 -10.40 6.42
N LEU A 500 3.51 -9.61 6.97
CA LEU A 500 3.29 -9.54 8.41
C LEU A 500 2.78 -10.88 8.97
N GLU A 501 1.81 -11.52 8.32
CA GLU A 501 1.34 -12.86 8.68
C GLU A 501 2.49 -13.88 8.68
N ARG A 502 3.37 -13.85 7.66
CA ARG A 502 4.56 -14.71 7.58
C ARG A 502 5.54 -14.46 8.74
N LEU A 503 5.77 -13.20 9.11
CA LEU A 503 6.64 -12.84 10.24
C LEU A 503 6.06 -13.26 11.59
N LEU A 504 4.73 -13.20 11.74
CA LEU A 504 4.02 -13.69 12.93
C LEU A 504 4.10 -15.22 13.02
N GLN A 505 3.87 -15.94 11.92
CA GLN A 505 4.00 -17.40 11.87
C GLN A 505 5.42 -17.89 12.17
N ALA A 506 6.43 -17.11 11.76
CA ALA A 506 7.83 -17.39 12.06
C ALA A 506 8.27 -16.91 13.45
N GLU A 507 7.36 -16.39 14.29
CA GLU A 507 7.62 -15.85 15.65
C GLU A 507 8.68 -14.73 15.69
N ARG A 508 8.89 -14.07 14.54
CA ARG A 508 9.84 -12.95 14.40
C ARG A 508 9.23 -11.64 14.85
N LEU A 509 7.92 -11.53 14.70
CA LEU A 509 7.07 -10.53 15.35
C LEU A 509 6.03 -11.26 16.19
N GLY A 510 5.47 -10.58 17.17
CA GLY A 510 4.49 -11.14 18.07
C GLY A 510 3.27 -10.24 18.21
N LEU A 511 2.08 -10.84 18.25
CA LEU A 511 0.82 -10.11 18.44
C LEU A 511 0.66 -9.57 19.86
N GLU A 512 1.48 -10.03 20.81
CA GLU A 512 1.53 -9.46 22.16
C GLU A 512 1.98 -7.98 22.17
N ASP A 513 2.68 -7.54 21.13
CA ASP A 513 3.01 -6.15 20.90
C ASP A 513 1.83 -5.43 20.25
N GLU A 514 1.25 -4.49 21.00
CA GLU A 514 0.11 -3.69 20.57
C GLU A 514 0.37 -2.93 19.26
N ARG A 515 1.62 -2.50 19.00
CA ARG A 515 1.96 -1.82 17.74
C ARG A 515 1.86 -2.77 16.55
N VAL A 516 2.25 -4.04 16.74
CA VAL A 516 2.14 -5.08 15.72
C VAL A 516 0.68 -5.47 15.49
N ALA A 517 -0.10 -5.60 16.57
CA ALA A 517 -1.53 -5.89 16.46
C ALA A 517 -2.30 -4.77 15.75
N ARG A 518 -2.02 -3.49 16.05
CA ARG A 518 -2.61 -2.35 15.33
C ARG A 518 -2.22 -2.34 13.85
N LEU A 519 -0.94 -2.57 13.55
CA LEU A 519 -0.46 -2.65 12.17
C LEU A 519 -1.15 -3.77 11.38
N LEU A 520 -1.33 -4.96 11.99
CA LEU A 520 -2.07 -6.05 11.37
C LEU A 520 -3.53 -5.68 11.13
N HIS A 521 -4.20 -5.05 12.10
CA HIS A 521 -5.60 -4.60 11.95
C HIS A 521 -5.76 -3.64 10.78
N GLU A 522 -4.91 -2.61 10.70
CA GLU A 522 -4.94 -1.61 9.63
C GLU A 522 -4.71 -2.22 8.23
N LEU A 523 -3.68 -3.05 8.10
CA LEU A 523 -3.32 -3.69 6.83
C LEU A 523 -4.37 -4.73 6.39
N ALA A 524 -4.81 -5.60 7.30
CA ALA A 524 -5.75 -6.67 7.01
C ALA A 524 -7.14 -6.13 6.63
N ARG A 525 -7.56 -5.00 7.22
CA ARG A 525 -8.80 -4.32 6.85
C ARG A 525 -8.74 -3.80 5.41
N GLY A 526 -7.61 -3.17 5.03
CA GLY A 526 -7.39 -2.73 3.65
C GLY A 526 -7.32 -3.87 2.64
N ALA A 527 -6.83 -5.04 3.06
CA ALA A 527 -6.70 -6.23 2.23
C ALA A 527 -7.94 -7.15 2.23
N GLY A 528 -8.95 -6.91 3.08
CA GLY A 528 -10.13 -7.76 3.22
C GLY A 528 -9.85 -9.14 3.83
N ARG A 529 -8.81 -9.27 4.67
CA ARG A 529 -8.39 -10.55 5.28
C ARG A 529 -9.03 -10.77 6.65
N ASN A 530 -10.29 -11.19 6.66
CA ASN A 530 -11.10 -11.35 7.89
C ASN A 530 -10.41 -12.14 9.02
N GLY A 531 -9.68 -13.22 8.69
CA GLY A 531 -8.96 -14.00 9.70
C GLY A 531 -7.85 -13.21 10.41
N ALA A 532 -7.11 -12.38 9.68
CA ALA A 532 -6.09 -11.50 10.25
C ALA A 532 -6.70 -10.32 11.00
N ILE A 533 -7.81 -9.75 10.51
CA ILE A 533 -8.55 -8.71 11.23
C ILE A 533 -8.96 -9.24 12.59
N ARG A 534 -9.57 -10.44 12.64
CA ARG A 534 -9.98 -11.07 13.89
C ARG A 534 -8.81 -11.27 14.85
N ALA A 535 -7.71 -11.88 14.39
CA ALA A 535 -6.54 -12.11 15.23
C ALA A 535 -5.95 -10.81 15.80
N ALA A 536 -5.95 -9.74 15.01
CA ALA A 536 -5.51 -8.42 15.45
C ALA A 536 -6.43 -7.82 16.52
N VAL A 537 -7.75 -7.84 16.29
CA VAL A 537 -8.72 -7.30 17.28
C VAL A 537 -8.66 -8.12 18.58
N ASP A 538 -8.54 -9.44 18.48
CA ASP A 538 -8.38 -10.31 19.66
C ASP A 538 -7.16 -9.92 20.50
N ALA A 539 -6.00 -9.73 19.86
CA ALA A 539 -4.77 -9.31 20.55
C ALA A 539 -4.86 -7.90 21.15
N LEU A 540 -5.53 -6.97 20.47
CA LEU A 540 -5.78 -5.62 20.98
C LEU A 540 -6.69 -5.64 22.20
N ALA A 541 -7.74 -6.46 22.18
CA ALA A 541 -8.64 -6.65 23.32
C ALA A 541 -7.88 -7.21 24.54
N GLU A 542 -7.09 -8.27 24.35
CA GLU A 542 -6.26 -8.86 25.42
C GLU A 542 -5.23 -7.86 25.99
N SER A 543 -4.68 -6.99 25.16
CA SER A 543 -3.78 -5.91 25.61
C SER A 543 -4.51 -4.84 26.44
N ALA A 544 -5.70 -4.44 26.01
CA ALA A 544 -6.53 -3.45 26.72
C ALA A 544 -7.06 -4.01 28.05
N GLU A 545 -7.50 -5.27 28.08
CA GLU A 545 -7.92 -5.99 29.29
C GLU A 545 -6.80 -6.03 30.34
N ARG A 546 -5.57 -6.40 29.94
CA ARG A 546 -4.41 -6.42 30.85
C ARG A 546 -4.08 -5.06 31.46
N ARG A 547 -4.39 -3.97 30.75
CA ARG A 547 -4.16 -2.59 31.21
C ARG A 547 -5.36 -2.01 31.99
N GLY A 548 -6.52 -2.66 31.94
CA GLY A 548 -7.77 -2.09 32.44
C GLY A 548 -8.22 -0.85 31.65
N ASP A 549 -7.90 -0.79 30.36
CA ASP A 549 -8.21 0.38 29.51
C ASP A 549 -9.61 0.26 28.90
N ALA A 550 -10.62 0.67 29.67
CA ALA A 550 -12.02 0.62 29.24
C ALA A 550 -12.29 1.44 27.96
N ALA A 551 -11.60 2.56 27.76
CA ALA A 551 -11.78 3.41 26.58
C ALA A 551 -11.32 2.69 25.30
N ALA A 552 -10.17 2.02 25.34
CA ALA A 552 -9.68 1.22 24.22
C ALA A 552 -10.64 0.05 23.89
N LEU A 553 -11.21 -0.60 24.90
CA LEU A 553 -12.19 -1.68 24.69
C LEU A 553 -13.50 -1.17 24.05
N VAL A 554 -13.99 0.00 24.46
CA VAL A 554 -15.16 0.65 23.83
C VAL A 554 -14.87 1.01 22.38
N GLU A 555 -13.68 1.54 22.08
CA GLU A 555 -13.27 1.83 20.70
C GLU A 555 -13.27 0.57 19.83
N LEU A 556 -12.72 -0.55 20.34
CA LEU A 556 -12.73 -1.82 19.63
C LEU A 556 -14.15 -2.34 19.40
N LEU A 557 -15.02 -2.26 20.42
CA LEU A 557 -16.43 -2.67 20.33
C LEU A 557 -17.20 -1.91 19.23
N GLY A 558 -16.91 -0.63 19.03
CA GLY A 558 -17.50 0.15 17.95
C GLY A 558 -17.07 -0.32 16.55
N ARG A 559 -15.84 -0.86 16.42
CA ARG A 559 -15.25 -1.26 15.13
C ARG A 559 -15.58 -2.70 14.71
N ILE A 560 -15.80 -3.63 15.65
CA ILE A 560 -15.99 -5.06 15.28
C ILE A 560 -17.18 -5.30 14.36
N ARG A 561 -18.24 -4.48 14.45
CA ARG A 561 -19.42 -4.63 13.58
C ARG A 561 -19.15 -4.21 12.14
N THR A 562 -18.21 -3.31 11.91
CA THR A 562 -17.80 -2.88 10.56
C THR A 562 -16.72 -3.78 9.99
N ASP A 563 -15.83 -4.27 10.85
CA ASP A 563 -14.59 -4.90 10.42
C ASP A 563 -14.67 -6.43 10.36
N LEU A 564 -15.61 -7.06 11.07
CA LEU A 564 -15.75 -8.52 11.16
C LEU A 564 -17.07 -9.02 10.57
N ARG A 565 -17.09 -10.32 10.26
CA ARG A 565 -18.33 -11.01 9.92
C ARG A 565 -19.24 -11.08 11.14
N ARG A 566 -20.55 -11.12 10.90
CA ARG A 566 -21.59 -11.16 11.95
C ARG A 566 -21.26 -12.10 13.10
N ASP A 567 -21.00 -13.37 12.80
CA ASP A 567 -20.76 -14.40 13.83
C ASP A 567 -19.48 -14.13 14.65
N GLU A 568 -18.44 -13.58 14.01
CA GLU A 568 -17.18 -13.24 14.67
C GLU A 568 -17.32 -11.97 15.53
N ALA A 569 -18.06 -10.98 15.02
CA ALA A 569 -18.40 -9.76 15.74
C ALA A 569 -19.25 -10.06 16.98
N HIS A 570 -20.17 -11.03 16.92
CA HIS A 570 -20.98 -11.46 18.06
C HIS A 570 -20.12 -12.10 19.14
N LEU A 571 -19.31 -13.11 18.80
CA LEU A 571 -18.45 -13.81 19.75
C LEU A 571 -17.50 -12.83 20.49
N LEU A 572 -16.84 -11.96 19.73
CA LEU A 572 -15.89 -11.00 20.28
C LEU A 572 -16.59 -9.85 21.01
N GLY A 573 -17.74 -9.40 20.50
CA GLY A 573 -18.57 -8.37 21.11
C GLY A 573 -19.06 -8.77 22.49
N GLU A 574 -19.54 -10.01 22.65
CA GLU A 574 -19.93 -10.54 23.96
C GLU A 574 -18.78 -10.53 24.98
N ARG A 575 -17.56 -10.88 24.55
CA ARG A 575 -16.36 -10.81 25.39
C ARG A 575 -16.03 -9.37 25.77
N LEU A 576 -15.98 -8.47 24.79
CA LEU A 576 -15.64 -7.06 24.97
C LEU A 576 -16.61 -6.35 25.91
N VAL A 577 -17.92 -6.60 25.78
CA VAL A 577 -18.95 -6.04 26.66
C VAL A 577 -18.69 -6.40 28.13
N ARG A 578 -18.28 -7.65 28.40
CA ARG A 578 -17.92 -8.10 29.76
C ARG A 578 -16.61 -7.46 30.22
N ALA A 579 -15.60 -7.45 29.37
CA ALA A 579 -14.31 -6.83 29.65
C ALA A 579 -14.43 -5.33 29.97
N ILE A 580 -15.29 -4.59 29.27
CA ILE A 580 -15.58 -3.18 29.56
C ILE A 580 -16.19 -3.04 30.94
N ALA A 581 -17.16 -3.88 31.29
CA ALA A 581 -17.80 -3.84 32.60
C ALA A 581 -16.82 -4.16 33.74
N ASP A 582 -15.88 -5.07 33.51
CA ASP A 582 -14.83 -5.46 34.47
C ASP A 582 -13.73 -4.38 34.60
N ALA A 583 -13.37 -3.71 33.51
CA ALA A 583 -12.37 -2.64 33.48
C ALA A 583 -12.90 -1.29 33.99
N THR A 584 -14.22 -1.10 34.00
CA THR A 584 -14.88 0.14 34.42
C THR A 584 -15.32 0.04 35.89
N PRO A 585 -15.07 1.06 36.74
CA PRO A 585 -15.57 1.07 38.13
C PRO A 585 -17.09 0.87 38.23
N ASP A 586 -17.53 0.22 39.31
CA ASP A 586 -18.94 -0.14 39.56
C ASP A 586 -19.90 1.07 39.60
N GLU A 587 -19.36 2.25 39.93
CA GLU A 587 -20.09 3.52 40.07
C GLU A 587 -20.23 4.27 38.74
N GLU A 588 -19.44 3.89 37.72
CA GLU A 588 -19.44 4.55 36.42
C GLU A 588 -20.42 3.87 35.45
N PRO A 589 -21.08 4.67 34.59
CA PRO A 589 -21.99 4.15 33.60
C PRO A 589 -21.23 3.41 32.48
N ILE A 590 -21.80 2.30 32.01
CA ILE A 590 -21.26 1.48 30.91
C ILE A 590 -22.24 1.42 29.72
N ASP A 591 -22.81 2.58 29.39
CA ASP A 591 -23.88 2.70 28.40
C ASP A 591 -23.51 2.11 27.03
N GLU A 592 -22.30 2.37 26.53
CA GLU A 592 -21.85 1.83 25.24
C GLU A 592 -21.83 0.29 25.20
N ALA A 593 -21.34 -0.34 26.27
CA ALA A 593 -21.32 -1.79 26.39
C ALA A 593 -22.73 -2.38 26.50
N LEU A 594 -23.61 -1.72 27.26
CA LEU A 594 -25.00 -2.16 27.44
C LEU A 594 -25.83 -1.98 26.16
N LEU A 595 -25.64 -0.89 25.42
CA LEU A 595 -26.30 -0.65 24.15
C LEU A 595 -25.85 -1.67 23.09
N ALA A 596 -24.55 -1.97 23.02
CA ALA A 596 -24.05 -3.02 22.15
C ALA A 596 -24.61 -4.40 22.55
N ALA A 597 -24.68 -4.71 23.85
CA ALA A 597 -25.29 -5.94 24.33
C ALA A 597 -26.77 -6.04 23.92
N ALA A 598 -27.52 -4.94 23.99
CA ALA A 598 -28.91 -4.89 23.54
C ALA A 598 -29.03 -5.23 22.05
N ASP A 599 -28.13 -4.69 21.22
CA ASP A 599 -28.10 -4.97 19.79
C ASP A 599 -27.78 -6.44 19.50
N PHE A 600 -26.81 -7.02 20.20
CA PHE A 600 -26.51 -8.45 20.06
C PHE A 600 -27.65 -9.35 20.51
N ILE A 601 -28.34 -9.01 21.62
CA ILE A 601 -29.54 -9.74 22.07
C ILE A 601 -30.59 -9.76 20.95
N GLU A 602 -30.85 -8.61 20.35
CA GLU A 602 -31.84 -8.47 19.29
C GLU A 602 -31.43 -9.23 18.02
N ASP A 603 -30.16 -9.17 17.63
CA ASP A 603 -29.61 -9.94 16.52
C ASP A 603 -29.77 -11.46 16.73
N HIS A 604 -29.42 -11.98 17.92
CA HIS A 604 -29.57 -13.40 18.27
C HIS A 604 -31.05 -13.80 18.32
N ARG A 605 -31.91 -12.95 18.89
CA ARG A 605 -33.36 -13.17 18.94
C ARG A 605 -33.95 -13.31 17.54
N GLN A 606 -33.59 -12.41 16.62
CA GLN A 606 -34.03 -12.46 15.22
C GLN A 606 -33.47 -13.67 14.46
N ALA A 607 -32.26 -14.13 14.81
CA ALA A 607 -31.68 -15.36 14.27
C ALA A 607 -32.28 -16.65 14.88
N GLY A 608 -33.11 -16.54 15.91
CA GLY A 608 -33.67 -17.70 16.64
C GLY A 608 -32.70 -18.34 17.64
N GLU A 609 -31.55 -17.71 17.90
CA GLU A 609 -30.52 -18.15 18.84
C GLU A 609 -30.87 -17.74 20.29
N LEU A 610 -32.04 -18.16 20.75
CA LEU A 610 -32.64 -17.70 22.01
C LEU A 610 -31.78 -17.98 23.25
N ASP A 611 -30.97 -19.04 23.25
CA ASP A 611 -30.06 -19.36 24.35
C ASP A 611 -28.96 -18.32 24.53
N ARG A 612 -28.37 -17.86 23.41
CA ARG A 612 -27.33 -16.81 23.42
C ARG A 612 -27.91 -15.46 23.82
N ALA A 613 -29.07 -15.11 23.24
CA ALA A 613 -29.80 -13.91 23.63
C ALA A 613 -30.10 -13.89 25.14
N THR A 614 -30.50 -15.03 25.71
CA THR A 614 -30.78 -15.16 27.15
C THR A 614 -29.52 -15.03 27.99
N ALA A 615 -28.40 -15.64 27.58
CA ALA A 615 -27.13 -15.54 28.29
C ALA A 615 -26.64 -14.09 28.39
N LEU A 616 -26.81 -13.30 27.32
CA LEU A 616 -26.44 -11.89 27.31
C LEU A 616 -27.46 -11.02 28.06
N ALA A 617 -28.75 -11.37 28.02
CA ALA A 617 -29.79 -10.71 28.82
C ALA A 617 -29.54 -10.81 30.34
N VAL A 618 -28.96 -11.92 30.81
CA VAL A 618 -28.54 -12.07 32.21
C VAL A 618 -27.45 -11.06 32.56
N PHE A 619 -26.46 -10.88 31.70
CA PHE A 619 -25.40 -9.88 31.88
C PHE A 619 -25.97 -8.45 31.93
N VAL A 620 -26.86 -8.12 30.98
CA VAL A 620 -27.53 -6.81 30.94
C VAL A 620 -28.31 -6.57 32.23
N SER A 621 -29.10 -7.56 32.67
CA SER A 621 -29.92 -7.47 33.88
C SER A 621 -29.07 -7.23 35.13
N ALA A 622 -27.91 -7.91 35.24
CA ALA A 622 -26.99 -7.73 36.36
C ALA A 622 -26.36 -6.32 36.42
N ASN A 623 -26.27 -5.64 35.27
CA ASN A 623 -25.62 -4.33 35.13
C ASN A 623 -26.59 -3.16 34.90
N LEU A 624 -27.91 -3.37 34.98
CA LEU A 624 -28.92 -2.32 34.77
C LEU A 624 -28.72 -1.07 35.64
N ARG A 625 -28.18 -1.22 36.86
CA ARG A 625 -27.88 -0.09 37.76
C ARG A 625 -26.83 0.88 37.20
N ARG A 626 -26.03 0.42 36.24
CA ARG A 626 -24.93 1.14 35.59
C ARG A 626 -25.34 1.73 34.23
N ALA A 627 -26.64 1.73 33.91
CA ALA A 627 -27.19 2.33 32.71
C ALA A 627 -27.73 3.74 33.00
N SER A 628 -27.58 4.67 32.06
CA SER A 628 -28.32 5.93 32.09
C SER A 628 -29.83 5.69 31.89
N GLU A 629 -30.64 6.71 32.19
CA GLU A 629 -32.10 6.64 32.07
C GLU A 629 -32.55 6.30 30.63
N THR A 630 -31.89 6.90 29.63
CA THR A 630 -32.13 6.63 28.21
C THR A 630 -31.77 5.20 27.80
N THR A 631 -30.63 4.69 28.27
CA THR A 631 -30.20 3.32 28.00
C THR A 631 -31.12 2.32 28.67
N SER A 632 -31.51 2.57 29.92
CA SER A 632 -32.42 1.71 30.70
C SER A 632 -33.76 1.50 29.99
N ALA A 633 -34.32 2.55 29.38
CA ALA A 633 -35.55 2.45 28.61
C ALA A 633 -35.43 1.52 27.39
N ARG A 634 -34.32 1.63 26.64
CA ARG A 634 -34.04 0.75 25.49
C ARG A 634 -33.81 -0.70 25.93
N LEU A 635 -33.03 -0.92 26.98
CA LEU A 635 -32.78 -2.25 27.54
C LEU A 635 -34.09 -2.93 27.96
N GLY A 636 -34.98 -2.20 28.64
CA GLY A 636 -36.29 -2.71 29.03
C GLY A 636 -37.13 -3.18 27.84
N ALA A 637 -37.11 -2.43 26.73
CA ALA A 637 -37.83 -2.82 25.51
C ALA A 637 -37.24 -4.09 24.86
N VAL A 638 -35.91 -4.20 24.79
CA VAL A 638 -35.21 -5.37 24.22
C VAL A 638 -35.47 -6.63 25.07
N LEU A 639 -35.40 -6.51 26.40
CA LEU A 639 -35.65 -7.63 27.30
C LEU A 639 -37.11 -8.11 27.22
N ALA A 640 -38.08 -7.18 27.14
CA ALA A 640 -39.49 -7.53 26.97
C ALA A 640 -39.76 -8.27 25.63
N ALA A 641 -39.11 -7.83 24.54
CA ALA A 641 -39.21 -8.50 23.24
C ALA A 641 -38.58 -9.90 23.25
N LEU A 642 -37.49 -10.09 23.99
CA LEU A 642 -36.89 -11.42 24.21
C LEU A 642 -37.84 -12.32 25.00
N ASP A 643 -38.42 -11.83 26.10
CA ASP A 643 -39.39 -12.59 26.91
C ASP A 643 -40.60 -13.06 26.09
N GLU A 644 -41.11 -12.20 25.21
CA GLU A 644 -42.19 -12.56 24.27
C GLU A 644 -41.76 -13.68 23.32
N ALA A 645 -40.55 -13.59 22.74
CA ALA A 645 -40.01 -14.60 21.85
C ALA A 645 -39.76 -15.95 22.55
N LEU A 646 -39.27 -15.93 23.80
CA LEU A 646 -39.10 -17.10 24.64
C LEU A 646 -40.46 -17.75 24.96
N GLY A 647 -41.47 -16.94 25.29
CA GLY A 647 -42.83 -17.40 25.55
C GLY A 647 -43.50 -18.03 24.32
N ALA A 648 -43.18 -17.55 23.11
CA ALA A 648 -43.67 -18.10 21.85
C ALA A 648 -42.97 -19.41 21.43
N SER A 649 -41.73 -19.66 21.88
CA SER A 649 -40.96 -20.85 21.54
C SER A 649 -41.43 -22.09 22.31
N GLU A 650 -42.01 -23.06 21.61
CA GLU A 650 -42.45 -24.33 22.20
C GLU A 650 -41.28 -25.14 22.79
N THR A 651 -40.14 -25.13 22.10
CA THR A 651 -38.90 -25.79 22.55
C THR A 651 -38.39 -25.18 23.86
N TYR A 652 -38.37 -23.85 23.95
CA TYR A 652 -37.91 -23.16 25.15
C TYR A 652 -38.88 -23.34 26.32
N ARG A 653 -40.19 -23.33 26.05
CA ARG A 653 -41.22 -23.62 27.06
C ARG A 653 -41.05 -25.02 27.66
N LYS A 654 -40.83 -26.03 26.81
CA LYS A 654 -40.55 -27.41 27.26
C LYS A 654 -39.23 -27.53 28.02
N TYR A 655 -38.19 -26.79 27.60
CA TYR A 655 -36.90 -26.73 28.31
C TYR A 655 -37.04 -26.07 29.68
N ALA A 656 -37.73 -24.94 29.79
CA ALA A 656 -38.01 -24.27 31.05
C ALA A 656 -38.84 -25.16 31.99
N GLU A 657 -39.88 -25.82 31.49
CA GLU A 657 -40.67 -26.80 32.25
C GLU A 657 -39.82 -28.00 32.72
N MET A 658 -38.89 -28.49 31.89
CA MET A 658 -37.94 -29.53 32.29
C MET A 658 -37.02 -29.04 33.41
N ARG A 659 -36.45 -27.83 33.28
CA ARG A 659 -35.54 -27.26 34.26
C ARG A 659 -36.23 -26.98 35.60
N GLU A 660 -37.47 -26.51 35.58
CA GLU A 660 -38.27 -26.37 36.81
C GLU A 660 -38.54 -27.73 37.47
N ARG A 661 -38.84 -28.77 36.68
CA ARG A 661 -39.01 -30.15 37.20
C ARG A 661 -37.72 -30.69 37.81
N GLU A 662 -36.58 -30.43 37.20
CA GLU A 662 -35.27 -30.79 37.76
C GLU A 662 -34.95 -30.00 39.02
N ALA A 663 -35.21 -28.69 39.02
CA ALA A 663 -34.98 -27.84 40.17
C ALA A 663 -35.79 -28.29 41.39
N ASN A 664 -37.02 -28.78 41.19
CA ASN A 664 -37.91 -29.29 42.24
C ASN A 664 -37.75 -30.78 42.56
N LEU A 665 -36.75 -31.46 41.99
CA LEU A 665 -36.54 -32.89 42.19
C LEU A 665 -36.16 -33.21 43.65
N ASP A 666 -35.29 -32.41 44.25
CA ASP A 666 -34.87 -32.53 45.65
C ASP A 666 -36.04 -32.38 46.63
N LEU A 667 -36.88 -31.38 46.40
CA LEU A 667 -38.08 -31.12 47.18
C LEU A 667 -39.05 -32.28 47.01
N ARG A 668 -39.29 -32.73 45.78
CA ARG A 668 -40.15 -33.87 45.48
C ARG A 668 -39.69 -35.13 46.21
N GLU A 669 -38.39 -35.43 46.26
CA GLU A 669 -37.87 -36.58 47.02
C GLU A 669 -38.22 -36.50 48.52
N LYS A 670 -38.22 -35.28 49.09
CA LYS A 670 -38.51 -35.06 50.51
C LYS A 670 -40.00 -35.06 50.85
N VAL A 671 -40.85 -34.58 49.93
CA VAL A 671 -42.28 -34.39 50.18
C VAL A 671 -43.19 -35.40 49.47
N ALA A 672 -42.65 -36.25 48.61
CA ALA A 672 -43.43 -37.27 47.92
C ALA A 672 -44.20 -38.16 48.91
N SER A 673 -45.44 -38.49 48.57
CA SER A 673 -46.38 -39.27 49.39
C SER A 673 -46.78 -38.64 50.73
N LEU A 674 -46.25 -37.48 51.10
CA LEU A 674 -46.68 -36.75 52.29
C LEU A 674 -48.10 -36.21 52.09
N ARG A 675 -48.85 -36.20 53.19
CA ARG A 675 -50.23 -35.72 53.24
C ARG A 675 -50.28 -34.37 53.93
N PHE A 676 -50.73 -33.33 53.23
CA PHE A 676 -50.88 -31.99 53.76
C PHE A 676 -52.34 -31.56 53.80
N LEU A 677 -52.68 -30.77 54.82
CA LEU A 677 -53.96 -30.07 54.90
C LEU A 677 -53.75 -28.62 54.49
N PHE A 678 -54.30 -28.21 53.36
CA PHE A 678 -54.19 -26.85 52.84
C PHE A 678 -55.40 -26.03 53.29
N ILE A 679 -55.16 -24.85 53.84
CA ILE A 679 -56.20 -23.94 54.32
C ILE A 679 -55.96 -22.57 53.68
N GLY A 680 -56.91 -22.12 52.87
CA GLY A 680 -56.77 -20.88 52.11
C GLY A 680 -58.08 -20.43 51.48
N GLY A 681 -58.00 -19.50 50.53
CA GLY A 681 -59.17 -19.07 49.76
C GLY A 681 -59.71 -20.17 48.84
N LYS A 682 -60.44 -19.77 47.79
CA LYS A 682 -60.89 -20.69 46.73
C LYS A 682 -59.69 -21.49 46.19
N ARG A 683 -59.86 -22.81 46.03
CA ARG A 683 -58.81 -23.70 45.51
C ARG A 683 -58.27 -23.17 44.16
N PRO A 684 -56.96 -22.89 44.06
CA PRO A 684 -56.38 -22.32 42.86
C PRO A 684 -56.18 -23.39 41.77
N GLU A 685 -56.26 -22.98 40.50
CA GLU A 685 -56.12 -23.86 39.33
C GLU A 685 -54.75 -24.59 39.29
N TRP A 686 -53.70 -23.98 39.84
CA TRP A 686 -52.36 -24.57 39.90
C TRP A 686 -52.23 -25.71 40.93
N TYR A 687 -53.15 -25.87 41.87
CA TYR A 687 -53.01 -26.81 42.99
C TYR A 687 -52.86 -28.25 42.54
N ASP A 688 -53.71 -28.71 41.63
CA ASP A 688 -53.70 -30.10 41.16
C ASP A 688 -52.46 -30.44 40.36
N ALA A 689 -52.01 -29.50 39.52
CA ALA A 689 -50.77 -29.62 38.77
C ALA A 689 -49.57 -29.72 39.70
N LEU A 690 -49.47 -28.84 40.70
CA LEU A 690 -48.36 -28.85 41.67
C LEU A 690 -48.38 -30.09 42.57
N ARG A 691 -49.57 -30.54 43.00
CA ARG A 691 -49.73 -31.77 43.80
C ARG A 691 -49.21 -32.98 43.03
N ALA A 692 -49.51 -33.05 41.73
CA ALA A 692 -49.00 -34.10 40.84
C ALA A 692 -47.49 -33.95 40.58
N GLU A 693 -47.00 -32.72 40.36
CA GLU A 693 -45.58 -32.40 40.15
C GLU A 693 -44.70 -32.88 41.32
N LEU A 694 -45.12 -32.57 42.56
CA LEU A 694 -44.41 -32.94 43.80
C LEU A 694 -44.75 -34.36 44.30
N ALA A 695 -45.59 -35.11 43.58
CA ALA A 695 -46.07 -36.44 43.96
C ALA A 695 -46.64 -36.51 45.40
N LEU A 696 -47.35 -35.47 45.84
CA LEU A 696 -48.00 -35.44 47.15
C LEU A 696 -49.14 -36.48 47.21
N SER A 697 -49.48 -36.93 48.42
CA SER A 697 -50.56 -37.91 48.61
C SER A 697 -51.88 -37.45 47.98
N GLU A 698 -52.62 -38.37 47.35
CA GLU A 698 -54.00 -38.11 46.89
C GLU A 698 -54.96 -37.77 48.02
N ARG A 699 -54.57 -38.06 49.27
CA ARG A 699 -55.32 -37.71 50.47
C ARG A 699 -55.04 -36.29 50.98
N CYS A 700 -54.28 -35.47 50.24
CA CYS A 700 -54.15 -34.04 50.55
C CYS A 700 -55.49 -33.34 50.39
N GLU A 701 -55.87 -32.53 51.36
CA GLU A 701 -57.17 -31.89 51.41
C GLU A 701 -57.03 -30.37 51.32
N TRP A 702 -57.97 -29.73 50.61
CA TRP A 702 -58.09 -28.28 50.54
C TRP A 702 -59.33 -27.83 51.31
N VAL A 703 -59.14 -26.98 52.31
CA VAL A 703 -60.21 -26.37 53.09
C VAL A 703 -60.33 -24.92 52.68
N GLU A 704 -61.43 -24.61 51.99
CA GLU A 704 -61.75 -23.24 51.60
C GLU A 704 -62.21 -22.44 52.82
N SER A 705 -61.65 -21.25 52.97
CA SER A 705 -61.95 -20.27 54.00
C SER A 705 -62.28 -18.94 53.31
N GLU A 706 -63.43 -18.35 53.69
CA GLU A 706 -63.78 -17.01 53.24
C GLU A 706 -62.83 -15.97 53.84
N LYS A 707 -62.52 -14.92 53.06
CA LYS A 707 -61.59 -13.86 53.48
C LYS A 707 -61.99 -13.30 54.85
N LYS A 708 -61.09 -13.42 55.84
CA LYS A 708 -61.28 -13.00 57.24
C LYS A 708 -62.32 -13.79 58.08
N LYS A 709 -62.82 -14.94 57.61
CA LYS A 709 -63.61 -15.88 58.44
C LYS A 709 -62.82 -17.15 58.71
N ALA A 710 -62.72 -17.54 59.97
CA ALA A 710 -62.08 -18.77 60.36
C ALA A 710 -62.85 -19.99 59.83
N PRO A 711 -62.17 -21.01 59.27
CA PRO A 711 -62.77 -22.33 59.13
C PRO A 711 -63.20 -22.84 60.51
N SER A 712 -64.23 -23.70 60.55
CA SER A 712 -64.71 -24.27 61.82
C SER A 712 -63.58 -25.03 62.53
N MET A 713 -63.18 -24.53 63.71
CA MET A 713 -62.05 -25.09 64.47
C MET A 713 -62.36 -26.51 64.98
N ASP A 714 -63.59 -26.76 65.41
CA ASP A 714 -64.02 -28.10 65.86
C ASP A 714 -63.94 -29.12 64.71
N ALA A 715 -64.31 -28.70 63.49
CA ALA A 715 -64.21 -29.55 62.31
C ALA A 715 -62.75 -29.78 61.86
N LEU A 716 -61.88 -28.77 62.01
CA LEU A 716 -60.45 -28.91 61.74
C LEU A 716 -59.76 -29.81 62.76
N GLU A 717 -60.10 -29.68 64.04
CA GLU A 717 -59.58 -30.53 65.11
C GLU A 717 -59.96 -32.00 64.89
N GLU A 718 -61.22 -32.29 64.53
CA GLU A 718 -61.62 -33.65 64.17
C GLU A 718 -60.84 -34.18 62.95
N ARG A 719 -60.60 -33.36 61.92
CA ARG A 719 -59.86 -33.75 60.72
C ARG A 719 -58.37 -34.02 61.02
N LEU A 720 -57.75 -33.18 61.83
CA LEU A 720 -56.36 -33.34 62.24
C LEU A 720 -56.19 -34.58 63.12
N LYS A 721 -57.14 -34.87 64.01
CA LYS A 721 -57.14 -36.10 64.85
C LYS A 721 -57.38 -37.39 64.06
N ARG A 722 -58.17 -37.35 62.98
CA ARG A 722 -58.51 -38.53 62.16
C ARG A 722 -57.46 -38.90 61.11
N GLY A 723 -56.44 -38.06 60.88
CA GLY A 723 -55.46 -38.26 59.83
C GLY A 723 -54.02 -38.16 60.30
N GLN A 724 -53.12 -38.92 59.68
CA GLN A 724 -51.68 -38.65 59.76
C GLN A 724 -51.34 -37.56 58.73
N TRP A 725 -50.95 -36.39 59.21
CA TRP A 725 -50.64 -35.21 58.41
C TRP A 725 -49.15 -34.88 58.56
N ALA A 726 -48.47 -34.66 57.44
CA ALA A 726 -47.09 -34.19 57.43
C ALA A 726 -46.99 -32.70 57.77
N GLY A 727 -48.07 -31.95 57.54
CA GLY A 727 -48.17 -30.55 57.92
C GLY A 727 -49.52 -29.93 57.52
N VAL A 728 -49.79 -28.76 58.10
CA VAL A 728 -50.88 -27.88 57.73
C VAL A 728 -50.30 -26.65 57.03
N VAL A 729 -50.80 -26.33 55.84
CA VAL A 729 -50.35 -25.19 55.04
C VAL A 729 -51.42 -24.10 55.11
N VAL A 730 -51.07 -22.92 55.58
CA VAL A 730 -52.00 -21.81 55.82
C VAL A 730 -51.57 -20.57 55.04
N PHE A 731 -52.40 -20.16 54.09
CA PHE A 731 -52.14 -18.96 53.30
C PHE A 731 -52.58 -17.69 54.04
N THR A 732 -51.62 -16.97 54.63
CA THR A 732 -51.87 -15.88 55.58
C THR A 732 -52.48 -14.62 54.95
N ASP A 733 -52.40 -14.45 53.63
CA ASP A 733 -53.06 -13.34 52.92
C ASP A 733 -54.59 -13.50 52.83
N ARG A 734 -55.10 -14.72 53.02
CA ARG A 734 -56.52 -15.04 52.97
C ARG A 734 -57.16 -15.21 54.34
N ILE A 735 -56.36 -15.48 55.36
CA ILE A 735 -56.81 -15.77 56.72
C ILE A 735 -56.28 -14.67 57.65
N GLY A 736 -57.17 -13.92 58.31
CA GLY A 736 -56.78 -12.77 59.13
C GLY A 736 -55.99 -13.16 60.39
N HIS A 737 -55.12 -12.27 60.89
CA HIS A 737 -54.25 -12.49 62.06
C HIS A 737 -54.96 -13.00 63.34
N LYS A 738 -56.26 -12.75 63.50
CA LYS A 738 -57.05 -13.24 64.66
C LYS A 738 -57.39 -14.73 64.58
N THR A 739 -57.18 -15.37 63.43
CA THR A 739 -57.55 -16.76 63.14
C THR A 739 -56.37 -17.74 63.19
N SER A 740 -55.13 -17.27 63.01
CA SER A 740 -53.95 -18.15 63.02
C SER A 740 -53.57 -18.64 64.42
N ALA A 741 -53.77 -17.84 65.46
CA ALA A 741 -53.35 -18.20 66.83
C ALA A 741 -54.00 -19.48 67.40
N PRO A 742 -55.31 -19.73 67.25
CA PRO A 742 -55.92 -21.02 67.63
C PRO A 742 -55.38 -22.22 66.85
N LEU A 743 -55.12 -22.02 65.55
CA LEU A 743 -54.62 -23.08 64.67
C LEU A 743 -53.14 -23.43 64.96
N VAL A 744 -52.31 -22.42 65.25
CA VAL A 744 -50.93 -22.61 65.74
C VAL A 744 -50.93 -23.42 67.03
N ARG A 745 -51.84 -23.10 67.96
CA ARG A 745 -51.98 -23.84 69.22
C ARG A 745 -52.37 -25.29 68.97
N LEU A 746 -53.36 -25.53 68.13
CA LEU A 746 -53.85 -26.86 67.77
C LEU A 746 -52.77 -27.70 67.07
N CYS A 747 -52.02 -27.12 66.13
CA CYS A 747 -50.92 -27.82 65.44
C CYS A 747 -49.79 -28.19 66.42
N ARG A 748 -49.48 -27.33 67.40
CA ARG A 748 -48.52 -27.65 68.48
C ARG A 748 -49.03 -28.75 69.41
N GLU A 749 -50.32 -28.74 69.77
CA GLU A 749 -50.91 -29.77 70.64
C GLU A 749 -50.95 -31.15 69.96
N LEU A 750 -51.08 -31.20 68.64
CA LEU A 750 -51.14 -32.43 67.85
C LEU A 750 -49.80 -32.82 67.20
N ASP A 751 -48.71 -32.09 67.48
CA ASP A 751 -47.37 -32.28 66.90
C ASP A 751 -47.36 -32.32 65.35
N VAL A 752 -48.13 -31.43 64.72
CA VAL A 752 -48.20 -31.28 63.26
C VAL A 752 -47.49 -29.99 62.85
N LYS A 753 -46.59 -30.07 61.85
CA LYS A 753 -45.89 -28.90 61.32
C LYS A 753 -46.88 -27.89 60.72
N LEU A 754 -46.70 -26.61 61.01
CA LEU A 754 -47.47 -25.52 60.40
C LEU A 754 -46.58 -24.77 59.41
N LEU A 755 -47.02 -24.66 58.16
CA LEU A 755 -46.37 -23.90 57.10
C LEU A 755 -47.24 -22.68 56.80
N GLU A 756 -46.64 -21.49 56.77
CA GLU A 756 -47.37 -20.23 56.60
C GLU A 756 -46.93 -19.45 55.34
N PRO A 757 -47.25 -19.92 54.12
CA PRO A 757 -46.97 -19.15 52.91
C PRO A 757 -47.65 -17.77 52.94
N ARG A 758 -46.88 -16.72 52.68
CA ARG A 758 -47.37 -15.33 52.74
C ARG A 758 -48.43 -15.00 51.70
N ARG A 759 -48.48 -15.72 50.57
CA ARG A 759 -49.37 -15.47 49.43
C ARG A 759 -49.93 -16.79 48.88
N LEU A 760 -51.17 -16.77 48.40
CA LEU A 760 -51.79 -17.88 47.67
C LEU A 760 -51.24 -18.03 46.24
N THR A 761 -49.96 -18.38 46.12
CA THR A 761 -49.24 -18.56 44.84
C THR A 761 -48.39 -19.83 44.87
N ARG A 762 -48.16 -20.46 43.71
CA ARG A 762 -47.31 -21.66 43.55
C ARG A 762 -45.93 -21.47 44.20
N ASP A 763 -45.25 -20.38 43.88
CA ASP A 763 -43.86 -20.14 44.34
C ASP A 763 -43.77 -19.96 45.86
N ALA A 764 -44.73 -19.26 46.47
CA ALA A 764 -44.78 -19.09 47.92
C ALA A 764 -45.00 -20.42 48.66
N LEU A 765 -45.75 -21.34 48.07
CA LEU A 765 -45.93 -22.68 48.61
C LEU A 765 -44.65 -23.52 48.44
N ILE A 766 -44.02 -23.49 47.26
CA ILE A 766 -42.75 -24.19 47.01
C ILE A 766 -41.68 -23.69 47.99
N ALA A 767 -41.55 -22.37 48.17
CA ALA A 767 -40.61 -21.78 49.13
C ALA A 767 -40.86 -22.26 50.56
N ALA A 768 -42.12 -22.24 51.03
CA ALA A 768 -42.45 -22.72 52.37
C ALA A 768 -42.18 -24.23 52.55
N LEU A 769 -42.43 -25.04 51.52
CA LEU A 769 -42.12 -26.47 51.56
C LEU A 769 -40.60 -26.71 51.58
N ARG A 770 -39.81 -25.91 50.84
CA ARG A 770 -38.34 -25.98 50.87
C ARG A 770 -37.78 -25.62 52.24
N GLU A 771 -38.22 -24.51 52.82
CA GLU A 771 -37.81 -24.03 54.16
C GLU A 771 -38.04 -25.07 55.27
N HIS A 772 -39.02 -25.97 55.12
CA HIS A 772 -39.40 -26.90 56.16
C HIS A 772 -38.99 -28.37 55.94
N PHE A 773 -38.58 -28.72 54.72
CA PHE A 773 -38.31 -30.11 54.32
C PHE A 773 -37.00 -30.29 53.55
N VAL A 774 -36.38 -29.23 53.03
CA VAL A 774 -35.11 -29.28 52.27
C VAL A 774 -34.01 -28.53 53.00
N GLU A 775 -34.28 -27.29 53.39
CA GLU A 775 -33.43 -26.47 54.29
C GLU A 775 -33.63 -26.88 55.75
#